data_AF-A0A939UM17-F1
#
_entry.id   AF-A0A939UM17-F1
#
_cell.length_a   1.000
_cell.length_b   1.000
_cell.length_c   1.000
_cell.angle_alpha   90.00
_cell.angle_beta   90.00
_cell.angle_gamma   90.00
#
_symmetry.space_group_name_H-M   'P 1'
#
loop_
_entity.id
_entity.type
_entity.pdbx_description
1 polymer ?
#
loop_
_entity_poly.entity_id
_entity_poly.type
_entity_poly.pdbx_seq_one_letter_code
_entity_poly.pdbx_strand_id
1 'polypeptide(L)'
;VAFDAAGNYTKGIMGCANETTYKNYTTKDSVDAKATSPTAPVSVYAYTKTTGSTIYEAADKAAYVSNNAPRLANLRAGTDLDGDDSVSSTELAYYAYEDSLTDWASAKASLNLGGSNKGKFTAKGKTIIQPEILGGNGALYYSYKITGAGYTISGQNASVFMAADTGTANSREDQIKGATADITLQVGDFINLAHDSGSSNTSKGILDCSIDEPVKVELTFWDSTDVTTKFVNSQTAKANVYMGVALRDSESPKVDIKPVYWKSLTDNSTYKKKGNDGKDIEPSTYADLQGHIELPGDLPTSFNATAGATDKEMDRDPKLSGIVVLKGSVSDNKMLSKVLMSITNGTDGMNATNGSFDKVKVAAADTAHCFDAAATPAAVTAYPLASYASGTWTVANDLANYGVKFEISDSQVGESGHTANWTLVWDTSFVSNVAATDLAIRVFACDQTATAGTGSAQTGIDGSTQYAAPTFSDNKFSAGSDTPTATSVDSEGNPVYTPYYKVDVVPYITGLETVMTAKGDAYGRTSTGRYPVYFYKNSTTSTTTMAAGLTEGQKEASDTAGFAVKGFNLAAKNASVTRKVADTATSGEETATITASGPLVITMNSVKSLNNLNNDDAHGAYDKTVVKADWATDTNATYNSWKNYTNRQPNKESNLLLTDDVYIDVWQLNNKAVVPVRGIANDVTMKINPQT
;
A
#
# COMPACT_ATOMS: atom_id res chain seq x y z
N VAL A 1 -59.54 -37.13 8.83
CA VAL A 1 -58.41 -37.66 8.03
C VAL A 1 -57.37 -38.15 9.02
N ALA A 2 -56.89 -39.39 8.90
CA ALA A 2 -55.80 -39.89 9.74
C ALA A 2 -54.47 -39.54 9.06
N PHE A 3 -53.54 -38.98 9.82
CA PHE A 3 -52.21 -38.58 9.35
C PHE A 3 -51.27 -39.78 9.45
N ASP A 4 -50.42 -39.99 8.44
CA ASP A 4 -49.30 -40.91 8.59
C ASP A 4 -48.14 -40.25 9.35
N ALA A 5 -47.17 -41.08 9.77
CA ALA A 5 -46.02 -40.62 10.53
C ALA A 5 -45.13 -39.63 9.76
N ALA A 6 -45.31 -39.42 8.46
CA ALA A 6 -44.57 -38.47 7.63
C ALA A 6 -45.36 -37.17 7.35
N GLY A 7 -46.56 -37.03 7.91
CA GLY A 7 -47.46 -35.90 7.61
C GLY A 7 -48.10 -35.96 6.21
N ASN A 8 -47.94 -37.09 5.51
CA ASN A 8 -48.60 -37.33 4.23
C ASN A 8 -49.99 -37.95 4.47
N TYR A 9 -50.84 -37.92 3.45
CA TYR A 9 -52.19 -38.47 3.54
C TYR A 9 -52.42 -39.53 2.49
N THR A 10 -53.13 -40.57 2.92
CA THR A 10 -53.79 -41.53 2.06
C THR A 10 -55.28 -41.55 2.39
N LYS A 11 -56.06 -41.02 1.42
CA LYS A 11 -57.53 -41.09 1.27
C LYS A 11 -58.40 -40.44 2.36
N GLY A 12 -59.07 -39.35 1.96
CA GLY A 12 -60.35 -38.91 2.53
C GLY A 12 -61.40 -38.79 1.42
N ILE A 13 -62.61 -39.28 1.67
CA ILE A 13 -63.78 -39.07 0.79
C ILE A 13 -64.26 -37.62 1.01
N MET A 14 -64.43 -36.85 -0.07
CA MET A 14 -64.99 -35.49 -0.03
C MET A 14 -66.53 -35.54 0.06
N GLY A 15 -67.10 -34.78 0.99
CA GLY A 15 -68.54 -34.48 1.03
C GLY A 15 -68.89 -33.27 0.16
N CYS A 16 -70.11 -33.28 -0.40
CA CYS A 16 -70.65 -32.29 -1.31
C CYS A 16 -70.70 -30.89 -0.67
N ALA A 17 -70.23 -29.84 -1.37
CA ALA A 17 -70.42 -28.45 -0.99
C ALA A 17 -71.40 -27.75 -1.95
N ASN A 18 -72.18 -26.80 -1.41
CA ASN A 18 -73.23 -26.06 -2.12
C ASN A 18 -72.62 -24.87 -2.91
N GLU A 19 -73.22 -24.55 -4.06
CA GLU A 19 -72.64 -23.81 -5.19
C GLU A 19 -72.35 -22.31 -4.95
N THR A 20 -72.80 -21.74 -3.83
CA THR A 20 -72.87 -20.28 -3.65
C THR A 20 -71.57 -19.59 -3.23
N THR A 21 -70.44 -20.30 -3.09
CA THR A 21 -69.21 -19.71 -2.49
C THR A 21 -67.93 -19.78 -3.33
N TYR A 22 -67.97 -20.00 -4.66
CA TYR A 22 -66.71 -20.18 -5.42
C TYR A 22 -66.46 -19.17 -6.55
N LYS A 23 -65.24 -18.61 -6.55
CA LYS A 23 -64.62 -17.79 -7.60
C LYS A 23 -63.95 -18.71 -8.63
N ASN A 24 -64.10 -18.36 -9.91
CA ASN A 24 -63.67 -19.12 -11.09
C ASN A 24 -62.17 -19.50 -11.08
N TYR A 25 -61.87 -20.79 -11.25
CA TYR A 25 -60.55 -21.27 -11.69
C TYR A 25 -60.73 -22.24 -12.88
N THR A 26 -59.92 -22.05 -13.92
CA THR A 26 -60.06 -22.77 -15.21
C THR A 26 -58.88 -23.71 -15.40
N THR A 27 -59.18 -25.02 -15.36
CA THR A 27 -58.46 -26.18 -15.94
C THR A 27 -57.09 -26.62 -15.38
N LYS A 28 -57.07 -27.91 -15.00
CA LYS A 28 -55.93 -28.83 -14.80
C LYS A 28 -54.91 -28.40 -13.74
N ASP A 29 -55.39 -28.10 -12.54
CA ASP A 29 -54.54 -27.85 -11.38
C ASP A 29 -54.68 -28.98 -10.35
N SER A 30 -53.56 -29.64 -10.02
CA SER A 30 -53.37 -30.20 -8.70
C SER A 30 -53.46 -29.04 -7.72
N VAL A 31 -54.53 -28.98 -6.93
CA VAL A 31 -54.68 -27.97 -5.89
C VAL A 31 -53.75 -28.36 -4.73
N ASP A 32 -52.48 -27.95 -4.81
CA ASP A 32 -51.57 -27.96 -3.66
C ASP A 32 -51.96 -26.81 -2.73
N ALA A 33 -52.97 -27.04 -1.87
CA ALA A 33 -53.38 -26.06 -0.87
C ALA A 33 -52.38 -26.03 0.28
N LYS A 34 -51.65 -24.93 0.51
CA LYS A 34 -50.67 -24.83 1.61
C LYS A 34 -51.39 -24.94 2.98
N ALA A 35 -51.20 -26.04 3.69
CA ALA A 35 -51.76 -26.22 5.04
C ALA A 35 -50.84 -25.57 6.09
N THR A 36 -51.29 -24.49 6.72
CA THR A 36 -50.55 -23.77 7.79
C THR A 36 -50.71 -24.39 9.17
N SER A 37 -51.67 -25.31 9.37
CA SER A 37 -51.85 -26.08 10.62
C SER A 37 -52.71 -27.35 10.39
N PRO A 38 -52.42 -28.49 11.04
CA PRO A 38 -53.20 -29.73 10.96
C PRO A 38 -54.56 -29.66 11.65
N THR A 39 -54.86 -28.60 12.42
CA THR A 39 -56.18 -28.38 13.03
C THR A 39 -57.12 -27.56 12.15
N ALA A 40 -56.62 -26.94 11.08
CA ALA A 40 -57.44 -26.22 10.12
C ALA A 40 -57.98 -27.19 9.05
N PRO A 41 -59.30 -27.32 8.88
CA PRO A 41 -59.85 -28.13 7.80
C PRO A 41 -59.46 -27.52 6.45
N VAL A 42 -58.54 -28.16 5.72
CA VAL A 42 -58.23 -27.80 4.33
C VAL A 42 -59.23 -28.54 3.43
N SER A 43 -60.16 -27.79 2.85
CA SER A 43 -61.07 -28.34 1.84
C SER A 43 -60.39 -28.26 0.47
N VAL A 44 -59.95 -29.41 -0.04
CA VAL A 44 -59.32 -29.51 -1.36
C VAL A 44 -60.37 -29.99 -2.35
N TYR A 45 -60.73 -29.18 -3.34
CA TYR A 45 -61.77 -29.54 -4.32
C TYR A 45 -61.15 -29.93 -5.66
N ALA A 46 -61.40 -31.15 -6.12
CA ALA A 46 -60.99 -31.61 -7.45
C ALA A 46 -62.21 -31.65 -8.39
N TYR A 47 -62.13 -30.89 -9.49
CA TYR A 47 -63.18 -30.88 -10.51
C TYR A 47 -62.63 -31.31 -11.87
N THR A 48 -63.42 -32.02 -12.65
CA THR A 48 -63.12 -32.32 -14.05
C THR A 48 -64.11 -31.61 -14.97
N LYS A 49 -63.58 -30.94 -16.00
CA LYS A 49 -64.39 -30.35 -17.06
C LYS A 49 -64.56 -31.37 -18.19
N THR A 50 -65.77 -31.86 -18.38
CA THR A 50 -66.12 -32.70 -19.53
C THR A 50 -66.13 -31.84 -20.78
N THR A 51 -65.46 -32.28 -21.86
CA THR A 51 -65.34 -31.52 -23.11
C THR A 51 -66.73 -31.18 -23.65
N GLY A 52 -67.05 -29.88 -23.74
CA GLY A 52 -68.34 -29.37 -24.21
C GLY A 52 -69.32 -28.94 -23.10
N SER A 53 -69.00 -29.12 -21.82
CA SER A 53 -69.85 -28.68 -20.69
C SER A 53 -69.34 -27.38 -20.03
N THR A 54 -70.26 -26.54 -19.56
CA THR A 54 -70.00 -25.36 -18.71
C THR A 54 -70.03 -25.69 -17.21
N ILE A 55 -70.44 -26.90 -16.84
CA ILE A 55 -70.57 -27.38 -15.46
C ILE A 55 -69.32 -28.19 -15.10
N TYR A 56 -68.72 -27.85 -13.96
CA TYR A 56 -67.62 -28.59 -13.37
C TYR A 56 -68.19 -29.71 -12.48
N GLU A 57 -67.95 -30.97 -12.83
CA GLU A 57 -68.35 -32.09 -11.97
C GLU A 57 -67.26 -32.37 -10.93
N ALA A 58 -67.69 -32.59 -9.68
CA ALA A 58 -66.82 -33.04 -8.61
C ALA A 58 -66.26 -34.41 -9.00
N ALA A 59 -64.95 -34.48 -9.20
CA ALA A 59 -64.29 -35.72 -9.57
C ALA A 59 -63.90 -36.47 -8.31
N ASP A 60 -64.14 -37.79 -8.27
CA ASP A 60 -63.56 -38.74 -7.30
C ASP A 60 -62.05 -38.91 -7.53
N LYS A 61 -61.30 -37.81 -7.56
CA LYS A 61 -59.85 -37.82 -7.63
C LYS A 61 -59.28 -37.62 -6.23
N ALA A 62 -58.39 -38.52 -5.85
CA ALA A 62 -57.57 -38.34 -4.66
C ALA A 62 -56.82 -37.01 -4.80
N ALA A 63 -57.12 -36.07 -3.91
CA ALA A 63 -56.34 -34.86 -3.75
C ALA A 63 -55.27 -35.13 -2.70
N TYR A 64 -54.04 -34.78 -3.04
CA TYR A 64 -52.91 -34.79 -2.14
C TYR A 64 -52.60 -33.34 -1.82
N VAL A 65 -52.40 -33.08 -0.56
CA VAL A 65 -51.71 -31.90 -0.06
C VAL A 65 -50.45 -32.49 0.58
N SER A 66 -49.40 -31.70 0.67
CA SER A 66 -48.20 -32.11 1.38
C SER A 66 -47.62 -30.87 2.03
N ASN A 67 -46.81 -31.09 3.06
CA ASN A 67 -46.03 -29.99 3.60
C ASN A 67 -45.01 -29.53 2.53
N ASN A 68 -44.85 -28.21 2.35
CA ASN A 68 -43.91 -27.66 1.39
C ASN A 68 -42.50 -27.73 1.98
N ALA A 69 -41.67 -28.65 1.45
CA ALA A 69 -40.29 -28.82 1.93
C ALA A 69 -39.51 -27.50 1.87
N PRO A 70 -38.70 -27.19 2.91
CA PRO A 70 -37.66 -26.18 2.75
C PRO A 70 -36.70 -26.63 1.63
N ARG A 71 -36.27 -25.69 0.79
CA ARG A 71 -35.37 -25.88 -0.36
C ARG A 71 -34.40 -24.70 -0.46
N LEU A 72 -33.20 -24.93 -0.97
CA LEU A 72 -32.17 -23.89 -1.11
C LEU A 72 -32.13 -23.35 -2.53
N ALA A 73 -32.23 -22.03 -2.66
CA ALA A 73 -32.11 -21.29 -3.92
C ALA A 73 -30.67 -20.79 -4.14
N ASN A 74 -30.05 -20.30 -3.07
CA ASN A 74 -28.71 -19.75 -3.06
C ASN A 74 -28.07 -20.01 -1.70
N LEU A 75 -26.76 -19.98 -1.67
CA LEU A 75 -25.96 -20.02 -0.46
C LEU A 75 -24.77 -19.10 -0.69
N ARG A 76 -24.60 -18.10 0.16
CA ARG A 76 -23.47 -17.19 0.13
C ARG A 76 -22.62 -17.33 1.38
N ALA A 77 -21.33 -17.06 1.25
CA ALA A 77 -20.40 -17.01 2.36
C ALA A 77 -19.39 -15.87 2.18
N GLY A 78 -18.91 -15.35 3.28
CA GLY A 78 -17.86 -14.33 3.33
C GLY A 78 -17.17 -14.35 4.68
N THR A 79 -15.96 -13.81 4.73
CA THR A 79 -15.18 -13.65 5.96
C THR A 79 -14.75 -12.20 6.09
N ASP A 80 -14.55 -11.74 7.31
CA ASP A 80 -13.93 -10.47 7.64
C ASP A 80 -12.48 -10.51 7.13
N LEU A 81 -12.22 -9.78 6.04
CA LEU A 81 -10.93 -9.70 5.39
C LEU A 81 -10.16 -8.46 5.83
N ASP A 82 -10.85 -7.36 6.17
CA ASP A 82 -10.21 -6.08 6.52
C ASP A 82 -10.03 -5.83 8.02
N GLY A 83 -10.50 -6.76 8.85
CA GLY A 83 -10.33 -6.77 10.30
C GLY A 83 -11.19 -5.72 11.00
N ASP A 84 -12.34 -5.35 10.44
CA ASP A 84 -13.29 -4.40 11.02
C ASP A 84 -14.34 -5.03 11.95
N ASP A 85 -14.21 -6.34 12.25
CA ASP A 85 -15.14 -7.18 13.03
C ASP A 85 -16.53 -7.33 12.39
N SER A 86 -16.66 -7.01 11.10
CA SER A 86 -17.88 -7.15 10.31
C SER A 86 -17.64 -7.93 9.02
N VAL A 87 -18.71 -8.31 8.33
CA VAL A 87 -18.60 -8.90 6.98
C VAL A 87 -19.52 -8.10 6.08
N SER A 88 -18.91 -7.30 5.23
CA SER A 88 -19.57 -6.43 4.28
C SER A 88 -20.07 -7.20 3.05
N SER A 89 -20.92 -6.56 2.24
CA SER A 89 -21.41 -7.16 0.99
C SER A 89 -20.29 -7.44 -0.03
N THR A 90 -19.18 -6.72 0.04
CA THR A 90 -18.00 -6.92 -0.81
C THR A 90 -17.19 -8.15 -0.39
N GLU A 91 -17.30 -8.57 0.86
CA GLU A 91 -16.63 -9.76 1.39
C GLU A 91 -17.50 -11.02 1.25
N LEU A 92 -18.80 -10.87 1.01
CA LEU A 92 -19.73 -11.94 0.62
C LEU A 92 -19.56 -12.36 -0.85
N ALA A 93 -18.32 -12.69 -1.23
CA ALA A 93 -17.94 -12.96 -2.62
C ALA A 93 -18.15 -14.41 -3.07
N TYR A 94 -18.45 -15.33 -2.14
CA TYR A 94 -18.58 -16.75 -2.43
C TYR A 94 -20.02 -17.18 -2.46
N TYR A 95 -20.42 -17.87 -3.52
CA TYR A 95 -21.80 -18.29 -3.68
C TYR A 95 -21.92 -19.63 -4.41
N ALA A 96 -22.94 -20.38 -4.03
CA ALA A 96 -23.46 -21.50 -4.78
C ALA A 96 -24.91 -21.17 -5.09
N TYR A 97 -25.28 -21.16 -6.37
CA TYR A 97 -26.62 -20.83 -6.81
C TYR A 97 -27.11 -21.88 -7.80
N GLU A 98 -28.43 -22.07 -7.84
CA GLU A 98 -29.07 -22.88 -8.88
C GLU A 98 -29.39 -21.98 -10.09
N ASP A 99 -28.79 -22.26 -11.24
CA ASP A 99 -28.90 -21.48 -12.49
C ASP A 99 -30.34 -21.38 -13.06
N SER A 100 -31.27 -22.22 -12.61
CA SER A 100 -32.64 -22.30 -13.15
C SER A 100 -33.73 -21.93 -12.15
N LEU A 101 -33.69 -20.71 -11.60
CA LEU A 101 -34.78 -20.15 -10.78
C LEU A 101 -36.11 -19.91 -11.54
N THR A 102 -36.24 -20.40 -12.77
CA THR A 102 -37.47 -20.28 -13.57
C THR A 102 -38.57 -21.26 -13.14
N ASP A 103 -38.27 -22.24 -12.29
CA ASP A 103 -39.25 -23.24 -11.85
C ASP A 103 -39.02 -23.66 -10.38
N TRP A 104 -40.11 -23.78 -9.62
CA TRP A 104 -40.11 -24.21 -8.21
C TRP A 104 -39.48 -25.61 -8.03
N ALA A 105 -39.50 -26.42 -9.09
CA ALA A 105 -38.87 -27.75 -9.12
C ALA A 105 -37.32 -27.71 -9.14
N SER A 106 -36.70 -26.55 -9.41
CA SER A 106 -35.26 -26.43 -9.59
C SER A 106 -34.47 -26.30 -8.28
N ALA A 107 -35.07 -25.71 -7.24
CA ALA A 107 -34.43 -25.52 -5.94
C ALA A 107 -34.14 -26.87 -5.26
N LYS A 108 -32.95 -27.04 -4.67
CA LYS A 108 -32.51 -28.34 -4.16
C LYS A 108 -32.81 -28.53 -2.68
N ALA A 109 -33.06 -29.77 -2.31
CA ALA A 109 -33.04 -30.20 -0.91
C ALA A 109 -31.62 -30.18 -0.31
N SER A 110 -30.57 -30.11 -1.14
CA SER A 110 -29.19 -29.97 -0.68
C SER A 110 -28.38 -29.08 -1.62
N LEU A 111 -27.60 -28.15 -1.05
CA LEU A 111 -26.68 -27.28 -1.79
C LEU A 111 -25.28 -27.34 -1.18
N ASN A 112 -24.25 -27.33 -2.01
CA ASN A 112 -22.85 -27.39 -1.58
C ASN A 112 -22.12 -26.14 -2.08
N LEU A 113 -21.52 -25.38 -1.15
CA LEU A 113 -20.59 -24.29 -1.43
C LEU A 113 -19.18 -24.80 -1.11
N GLY A 114 -18.27 -24.75 -2.08
CA GLY A 114 -16.94 -25.36 -1.98
C GLY A 114 -16.89 -26.84 -2.39
N GLY A 115 -15.68 -27.35 -2.69
CA GLY A 115 -15.39 -28.73 -3.10
C GLY A 115 -14.39 -28.80 -4.27
N SER A 116 -14.11 -30.00 -4.80
CA SER A 116 -13.03 -30.26 -5.79
C SER A 116 -13.07 -29.45 -7.09
N ASN A 117 -14.09 -28.61 -7.35
CA ASN A 117 -14.20 -27.81 -8.58
C ASN A 117 -15.02 -26.50 -8.49
N LYS A 118 -15.34 -25.94 -7.31
CA LYS A 118 -16.06 -24.64 -7.22
C LYS A 118 -15.67 -23.85 -5.98
N GLY A 119 -15.14 -22.63 -6.17
CA GLY A 119 -14.90 -21.58 -5.15
C GLY A 119 -14.04 -21.99 -3.96
N LYS A 120 -12.76 -21.61 -3.96
CA LYS A 120 -11.87 -21.76 -2.79
C LYS A 120 -12.12 -20.60 -1.83
N PHE A 121 -12.76 -20.86 -0.69
CA PHE A 121 -13.06 -19.87 0.37
C PHE A 121 -12.27 -20.22 1.63
N THR A 122 -11.64 -19.23 2.27
CA THR A 122 -10.86 -19.42 3.49
C THR A 122 -11.38 -18.52 4.58
N ALA A 123 -11.81 -19.07 5.71
CA ALA A 123 -12.15 -18.27 6.88
C ALA A 123 -10.88 -17.61 7.43
N LYS A 124 -10.82 -16.26 7.43
CA LYS A 124 -9.69 -15.46 7.94
C LYS A 124 -10.02 -14.67 9.20
N GLY A 125 -11.31 -14.56 9.52
CA GLY A 125 -11.81 -13.96 10.74
C GLY A 125 -13.25 -14.39 11.00
N LYS A 126 -14.06 -13.45 11.47
CA LYS A 126 -15.52 -13.63 11.56
C LYS A 126 -16.04 -14.06 10.19
N THR A 127 -16.89 -15.08 10.16
CA THR A 127 -17.38 -15.69 8.92
C THR A 127 -18.89 -15.73 8.94
N ILE A 128 -19.53 -15.33 7.84
CA ILE A 128 -20.97 -15.33 7.69
C ILE A 128 -21.39 -16.28 6.59
N ILE A 129 -22.47 -17.03 6.83
CA ILE A 129 -23.16 -17.87 5.85
C ILE A 129 -24.60 -17.39 5.71
N GLN A 130 -25.01 -17.14 4.47
CA GLN A 130 -26.33 -16.62 4.10
C GLN A 130 -27.04 -17.58 3.13
N PRO A 131 -27.93 -18.45 3.63
CA PRO A 131 -28.80 -19.25 2.77
C PRO A 131 -30.00 -18.44 2.28
N GLU A 132 -30.35 -18.58 1.00
CA GLU A 132 -31.65 -18.16 0.46
C GLU A 132 -32.54 -19.40 0.38
N ILE A 133 -33.64 -19.41 1.16
CA ILE A 133 -34.51 -20.59 1.32
C ILE A 133 -35.88 -20.31 0.69
N LEU A 134 -36.41 -21.34 0.03
CA LEU A 134 -37.76 -21.43 -0.51
C LEU A 134 -38.55 -22.50 0.25
N GLY A 135 -39.87 -22.36 0.31
CA GLY A 135 -40.75 -23.33 0.96
C GLY A 135 -40.76 -23.26 2.50
N GLY A 136 -41.18 -24.34 3.14
CA GLY A 136 -41.53 -24.41 4.56
C GLY A 136 -42.97 -23.95 4.83
N ASN A 137 -43.71 -24.71 5.66
CA ASN A 137 -45.05 -24.31 6.11
C ASN A 137 -45.03 -23.66 7.50
N GLY A 138 -44.12 -24.10 8.39
CA GLY A 138 -43.89 -23.54 9.71
C GLY A 138 -42.68 -22.61 9.76
N ALA A 139 -42.27 -22.25 10.98
CA ALA A 139 -41.03 -21.54 11.21
C ALA A 139 -39.84 -22.46 10.91
N LEU A 140 -38.78 -21.90 10.34
CA LEU A 140 -37.56 -22.66 10.07
C LEU A 140 -36.52 -22.44 11.17
N TYR A 141 -35.79 -23.52 11.43
CA TYR A 141 -34.66 -23.57 12.34
C TYR A 141 -33.51 -24.33 11.67
N TYR A 142 -32.29 -24.25 12.20
CA TYR A 142 -31.13 -24.95 11.67
C TYR A 142 -30.30 -25.64 12.76
N SER A 143 -29.78 -26.81 12.41
CA SER A 143 -28.71 -27.44 13.18
C SER A 143 -27.44 -27.34 12.38
N TYR A 144 -26.33 -27.19 13.07
CA TYR A 144 -25.03 -27.13 12.44
C TYR A 144 -24.15 -28.26 12.94
N LYS A 145 -23.26 -28.73 12.08
CA LYS A 145 -22.17 -29.63 12.42
C LYS A 145 -20.91 -29.17 11.70
N ILE A 146 -19.91 -28.77 12.46
CA ILE A 146 -18.60 -28.34 11.96
C ILE A 146 -17.65 -29.51 12.13
N THR A 147 -17.10 -30.01 11.03
CA THR A 147 -16.21 -31.17 11.01
C THR A 147 -14.89 -30.78 10.35
N GLY A 148 -13.77 -31.08 11.00
CA GLY A 148 -12.43 -30.99 10.42
C GLY A 148 -11.55 -32.15 10.88
N ALA A 149 -10.24 -32.07 10.65
CA ALA A 149 -9.31 -33.13 11.02
C ALA A 149 -9.31 -33.38 12.55
N GLY A 150 -9.99 -34.45 12.98
CA GLY A 150 -10.00 -34.90 14.37
C GLY A 150 -10.96 -34.17 15.33
N TYR A 151 -11.84 -33.30 14.84
CA TYR A 151 -12.85 -32.64 15.70
C TYR A 151 -14.23 -32.57 15.04
N THR A 152 -15.26 -32.50 15.88
CA THR A 152 -16.65 -32.28 15.46
C THR A 152 -17.36 -31.45 16.51
N ILE A 153 -17.86 -30.28 16.09
CA ILE A 153 -18.77 -29.46 16.90
C ILE A 153 -20.16 -29.62 16.32
N SER A 154 -21.19 -29.72 17.15
CA SER A 154 -22.57 -29.81 16.69
C SER A 154 -23.48 -29.06 17.63
N GLY A 155 -24.47 -28.39 17.07
CA GLY A 155 -25.45 -27.64 17.84
C GLY A 155 -26.65 -27.25 17.00
N GLN A 156 -27.47 -26.38 17.56
CA GLN A 156 -28.69 -25.90 16.93
C GLN A 156 -29.00 -24.49 17.39
N ASN A 157 -29.68 -23.73 16.54
CA ASN A 157 -30.24 -22.46 16.96
C ASN A 157 -31.39 -22.66 17.95
N ALA A 158 -31.45 -21.79 18.97
CA ALA A 158 -32.52 -21.79 19.95
C ALA A 158 -33.75 -20.96 19.50
N SER A 159 -33.51 -19.95 18.65
CA SER A 159 -34.52 -19.00 18.18
C SER A 159 -34.93 -19.30 16.74
N VAL A 160 -36.13 -18.89 16.34
CA VAL A 160 -36.60 -18.99 14.95
C VAL A 160 -35.59 -18.33 13.99
N PHE A 161 -35.16 -19.06 12.96
CA PHE A 161 -34.23 -18.58 11.93
C PHE A 161 -34.94 -17.94 10.74
N MET A 162 -36.12 -18.45 10.39
CA MET A 162 -37.05 -17.81 9.47
C MET A 162 -38.47 -17.96 10.00
N ALA A 163 -39.23 -16.87 9.99
CA ALA A 163 -40.61 -16.88 10.44
C ALA A 163 -41.49 -17.82 9.59
N ALA A 164 -42.57 -18.30 10.19
CA ALA A 164 -43.57 -19.07 9.48
C ALA A 164 -44.19 -18.23 8.36
N ASP A 165 -44.56 -18.90 7.27
CA ASP A 165 -45.24 -18.24 6.17
C ASP A 165 -46.68 -17.92 6.55
N THR A 166 -47.00 -16.65 6.74
CA THR A 166 -48.37 -16.21 7.02
C THR A 166 -49.17 -15.90 5.75
N GLY A 167 -48.58 -16.11 4.55
CA GLY A 167 -49.21 -15.81 3.27
C GLY A 167 -50.40 -16.71 2.96
N THR A 168 -51.57 -16.12 2.70
CA THR A 168 -52.80 -16.77 2.22
C THR A 168 -52.78 -17.08 0.71
N ALA A 169 -51.65 -16.84 0.02
CA ALA A 169 -51.54 -16.98 -1.42
C ALA A 169 -51.10 -18.40 -1.82
N ASN A 170 -52.00 -19.15 -2.48
CA ASN A 170 -51.62 -20.21 -3.40
C ASN A 170 -50.92 -19.56 -4.61
N SER A 171 -49.61 -19.43 -4.58
CA SER A 171 -48.87 -19.05 -5.78
C SER A 171 -47.74 -20.01 -6.03
N ARG A 172 -47.61 -20.40 -7.31
CA ARG A 172 -46.43 -21.04 -7.93
C ARG A 172 -45.16 -20.15 -7.84
N GLU A 173 -45.17 -19.17 -6.96
CA GLU A 173 -44.17 -18.15 -6.66
C GLU A 173 -43.96 -18.19 -5.14
N ASP A 174 -43.29 -19.22 -4.63
CA ASP A 174 -42.71 -19.13 -3.28
C ASP A 174 -41.71 -17.96 -3.34
N GLN A 175 -41.98 -16.88 -2.61
CA GLN A 175 -41.04 -15.77 -2.53
C GLN A 175 -39.76 -16.25 -1.84
N ILE A 176 -38.59 -15.85 -2.36
CA ILE A 176 -37.31 -16.06 -1.69
C ILE A 176 -37.40 -15.45 -0.29
N LYS A 177 -37.33 -16.29 0.74
CA LYS A 177 -37.29 -15.81 2.12
C LYS A 177 -35.84 -15.50 2.45
N GLY A 178 -35.54 -14.22 2.64
CA GLY A 178 -34.32 -13.79 3.32
C GLY A 178 -34.37 -14.26 4.78
N ALA A 179 -33.25 -14.75 5.30
CA ALA A 179 -33.16 -15.13 6.70
C ALA A 179 -33.41 -13.91 7.60
N THR A 180 -33.94 -14.11 8.80
CA THR A 180 -34.08 -12.99 9.75
C THR A 180 -32.73 -12.55 10.34
N ALA A 181 -31.69 -13.38 10.20
CA ALA A 181 -30.33 -13.12 10.62
C ALA A 181 -29.33 -14.01 9.87
N ASP A 182 -28.07 -13.61 9.89
CA ASP A 182 -26.95 -14.36 9.33
C ASP A 182 -26.51 -15.52 10.24
N ILE A 183 -26.03 -16.61 9.63
CA ILE A 183 -25.34 -17.68 10.38
C ILE A 183 -23.89 -17.25 10.55
N THR A 184 -23.52 -16.84 11.77
CA THR A 184 -22.19 -16.30 12.08
C THR A 184 -21.31 -17.34 12.74
N LEU A 185 -20.18 -17.64 12.14
CA LEU A 185 -19.08 -18.40 12.72
C LEU A 185 -18.03 -17.41 13.25
N GLN A 186 -17.58 -17.64 14.47
CA GLN A 186 -16.55 -16.84 15.14
C GLN A 186 -15.25 -17.63 15.29
N VAL A 187 -14.18 -16.95 15.69
CA VAL A 187 -12.89 -17.59 15.98
C VAL A 187 -13.06 -18.78 16.94
N GLY A 188 -13.96 -18.66 17.94
CA GLY A 188 -14.27 -19.72 18.89
C GLY A 188 -14.75 -21.03 18.25
N ASP A 189 -15.42 -20.98 17.11
CA ASP A 189 -15.92 -22.16 16.38
C ASP A 189 -14.81 -22.98 15.72
N PHE A 190 -13.62 -22.39 15.60
CA PHE A 190 -12.43 -22.99 15.02
C PHE A 190 -11.35 -23.31 16.08
N ILE A 191 -11.65 -23.14 17.37
CA ILE A 191 -10.77 -23.53 18.47
C ILE A 191 -11.01 -25.00 18.82
N ASN A 192 -9.98 -25.83 18.69
CA ASN A 192 -10.09 -27.24 19.02
C ASN A 192 -10.05 -27.46 20.55
N LEU A 193 -11.19 -27.78 21.13
CA LEU A 193 -11.31 -28.17 22.55
C LEU A 193 -10.84 -29.61 22.86
N ALA A 194 -10.66 -30.46 21.84
CA ALA A 194 -10.57 -31.91 22.01
C ALA A 194 -9.30 -32.57 21.40
N HIS A 195 -8.25 -31.81 21.08
CA HIS A 195 -7.00 -32.39 20.54
C HIS A 195 -6.09 -33.05 21.59
N ASP A 196 -6.58 -33.46 22.75
CA ASP A 196 -5.79 -34.40 23.54
C ASP A 196 -6.66 -35.22 24.50
N SER A 197 -7.01 -36.44 24.08
CA SER A 197 -7.57 -37.45 24.97
C SER A 197 -6.49 -38.25 25.72
N GLY A 198 -5.23 -37.78 25.76
CA GLY A 198 -4.12 -38.52 26.34
C GLY A 198 -3.10 -37.75 27.20
N SER A 199 -3.00 -36.43 27.13
CA SER A 199 -1.94 -35.70 27.85
C SER A 199 -2.45 -34.55 28.72
N SER A 200 -2.04 -34.58 29.99
CA SER A 200 -2.15 -33.43 30.89
C SER A 200 -1.24 -32.31 30.41
N ASN A 201 -1.81 -31.12 30.19
CA ASN A 201 -1.22 -29.78 29.99
C ASN A 201 -1.04 -29.18 28.55
N THR A 202 -1.83 -28.12 28.31
CA THR A 202 -1.46 -26.74 27.86
C THR A 202 -1.41 -26.28 26.39
N SER A 203 -1.60 -27.09 25.36
CA SER A 203 -1.48 -26.61 23.96
C SER A 203 -2.76 -26.73 23.13
N LYS A 204 -3.73 -25.84 23.37
CA LYS A 204 -5.02 -25.74 22.63
C LYS A 204 -4.88 -24.87 21.37
N GLY A 205 -4.66 -25.47 20.21
CA GLY A 205 -4.41 -24.73 18.96
C GLY A 205 -5.69 -24.26 18.23
N ILE A 206 -5.65 -23.05 17.64
CA ILE A 206 -6.57 -22.61 16.59
C ILE A 206 -6.36 -23.51 15.36
N LEU A 207 -7.45 -23.97 14.75
CA LEU A 207 -7.38 -24.75 13.52
C LEU A 207 -6.88 -23.89 12.36
N ASP A 208 -6.01 -24.46 11.56
CA ASP A 208 -5.47 -23.87 10.36
C ASP A 208 -5.32 -24.98 9.34
N CYS A 209 -6.04 -24.86 8.23
CA CYS A 209 -6.14 -25.91 7.23
C CYS A 209 -6.29 -25.32 5.84
N SER A 210 -5.57 -25.94 4.90
CA SER A 210 -5.75 -25.66 3.47
C SER A 210 -7.18 -26.03 3.04
N ILE A 211 -7.68 -25.34 2.02
CA ILE A 211 -8.91 -25.71 1.31
C ILE A 211 -8.84 -27.13 0.69
N ASP A 212 -7.64 -27.70 0.54
CA ASP A 212 -7.45 -29.08 0.07
C ASP A 212 -7.80 -30.12 1.15
N GLU A 213 -7.80 -29.70 2.43
CA GLU A 213 -8.30 -30.45 3.59
C GLU A 213 -9.32 -29.60 4.37
N PRO A 214 -10.49 -29.31 3.75
CA PRO A 214 -11.36 -28.25 4.23
C PRO A 214 -12.11 -28.63 5.51
N VAL A 215 -12.42 -27.61 6.31
CA VAL A 215 -13.50 -27.70 7.29
C VAL A 215 -14.83 -27.78 6.55
N LYS A 216 -15.66 -28.74 6.96
CA LYS A 216 -17.02 -28.89 6.48
C LYS A 216 -18.01 -28.38 7.52
N VAL A 217 -18.77 -27.34 7.17
CA VAL A 217 -19.92 -26.85 7.94
C VAL A 217 -21.18 -27.43 7.30
N GLU A 218 -21.81 -28.38 7.98
CA GLU A 218 -23.07 -29.00 7.58
C GLU A 218 -24.22 -28.28 8.30
N LEU A 219 -25.09 -27.64 7.55
CA LEU A 219 -26.31 -27.00 8.04
C LEU A 219 -27.50 -27.86 7.62
N THR A 220 -28.37 -28.20 8.57
CA THR A 220 -29.66 -28.85 8.29
C THR A 220 -30.77 -27.93 8.75
N PHE A 221 -31.50 -27.35 7.80
CA PHE A 221 -32.68 -26.56 8.05
C PHE A 221 -33.88 -27.49 8.20
N TRP A 222 -34.65 -27.35 9.28
CA TRP A 222 -35.88 -28.11 9.46
C TRP A 222 -37.07 -27.18 9.61
N ASP A 223 -38.19 -27.66 9.08
CA ASP A 223 -39.47 -27.00 9.17
C ASP A 223 -40.24 -27.45 10.42
N SER A 224 -40.65 -26.50 11.27
CA SER A 224 -41.36 -26.76 12.53
C SER A 224 -42.88 -26.89 12.35
N THR A 225 -43.33 -27.46 11.24
CA THR A 225 -44.76 -27.69 10.99
C THR A 225 -45.37 -28.50 12.13
N ASP A 226 -46.53 -28.06 12.62
CA ASP A 226 -47.31 -28.72 13.66
C ASP A 226 -47.44 -30.23 13.42
N VAL A 227 -47.47 -31.01 14.50
CA VAL A 227 -47.48 -32.50 14.54
C VAL A 227 -46.25 -33.22 13.94
N THR A 228 -45.28 -32.48 13.42
CA THR A 228 -43.96 -33.05 13.10
C THR A 228 -43.04 -33.01 14.32
N THR A 229 -42.26 -34.07 14.49
CA THR A 229 -41.12 -34.18 15.37
C THR A 229 -39.85 -33.93 14.56
N LYS A 230 -39.03 -33.01 15.06
CA LYS A 230 -37.71 -32.67 14.54
C LYS A 230 -36.90 -33.92 14.17
N PHE A 231 -36.34 -33.93 12.97
CA PHE A 231 -35.49 -34.99 12.40
C PHE A 231 -36.10 -36.40 12.30
N VAL A 232 -37.37 -36.57 12.68
CA VAL A 232 -38.09 -37.85 12.52
C VAL A 232 -38.97 -37.77 11.28
N ASN A 233 -39.82 -36.74 11.22
CA ASN A 233 -40.78 -36.55 10.14
C ASN A 233 -40.94 -35.08 9.72
N SER A 234 -40.15 -34.17 10.29
CA SER A 234 -40.00 -32.81 9.76
C SER A 234 -39.25 -32.86 8.43
N GLN A 235 -39.70 -32.10 7.43
CA GLN A 235 -38.98 -31.96 6.17
C GLN A 235 -37.75 -31.05 6.35
N THR A 236 -36.69 -31.31 5.58
CA THR A 236 -35.39 -30.63 5.77
C THR A 236 -34.71 -30.25 4.48
N ALA A 237 -33.93 -29.16 4.52
CA ALA A 237 -32.93 -28.80 3.52
C ALA A 237 -31.52 -28.87 4.12
N LYS A 238 -30.50 -29.14 3.31
CA LYS A 238 -29.11 -29.24 3.76
C LYS A 238 -28.18 -28.30 3.00
N ALA A 239 -27.41 -27.48 3.70
CA ALA A 239 -26.31 -26.74 3.10
C ALA A 239 -24.99 -27.32 3.60
N ASN A 240 -24.04 -27.57 2.70
CA ASN A 240 -22.67 -27.90 3.09
C ASN A 240 -21.76 -26.76 2.62
N VAL A 241 -20.97 -26.21 3.53
CA VAL A 241 -19.93 -25.23 3.21
C VAL A 241 -18.57 -25.86 3.47
N TYR A 242 -17.72 -25.93 2.46
CA TYR A 242 -16.33 -26.38 2.55
C TYR A 242 -15.42 -25.16 2.51
N MET A 243 -14.60 -24.97 3.54
CA MET A 243 -13.72 -23.82 3.66
C MET A 243 -12.34 -24.22 4.19
N GLY A 244 -11.31 -23.53 3.70
CA GLY A 244 -10.04 -23.45 4.44
C GLY A 244 -10.24 -22.61 5.69
N VAL A 245 -9.33 -22.73 6.65
CA VAL A 245 -9.29 -21.87 7.83
C VAL A 245 -7.87 -21.36 7.95
N ALA A 246 -7.69 -20.05 7.91
CA ALA A 246 -6.40 -19.39 8.04
C ALA A 246 -6.54 -18.26 9.05
N LEU A 247 -6.75 -18.61 10.30
CA LEU A 247 -6.89 -17.67 11.42
C LEU A 247 -5.54 -17.33 12.04
N ARG A 248 -4.60 -18.27 12.03
CA ARG A 248 -3.21 -18.06 12.45
C ARG A 248 -2.39 -17.45 11.34
N ASP A 249 -1.26 -16.85 11.72
CA ASP A 249 -0.27 -16.42 10.77
C ASP A 249 1.09 -17.10 11.00
N SER A 250 1.60 -17.71 9.94
CA SER A 250 2.91 -18.35 9.92
C SER A 250 3.91 -17.66 9.01
N GLU A 251 3.47 -16.73 8.17
CA GLU A 251 4.32 -16.03 7.20
C GLU A 251 4.62 -14.63 7.73
N SER A 252 5.79 -14.10 7.38
CA SER A 252 6.15 -12.73 7.79
C SER A 252 5.90 -11.78 6.63
N PRO A 253 5.50 -10.53 6.90
CA PRO A 253 5.35 -9.54 5.86
C PRO A 253 6.56 -9.45 4.95
N LYS A 254 6.30 -9.40 3.65
CA LYS A 254 7.30 -9.09 2.64
C LYS A 254 7.33 -7.60 2.37
N VAL A 255 8.54 -7.07 2.26
CA VAL A 255 8.78 -5.66 1.98
C VAL A 255 9.84 -5.54 0.89
N ASP A 256 9.54 -4.73 -0.11
CA ASP A 256 10.38 -4.51 -1.28
C ASP A 256 10.68 -3.00 -1.43
N ILE A 257 11.96 -2.64 -1.56
CA ILE A 257 12.41 -1.30 -1.96
C ILE A 257 12.84 -1.35 -3.43
N LYS A 258 12.28 -0.48 -4.27
CA LYS A 258 12.72 -0.29 -5.67
C LYS A 258 13.94 0.65 -5.68
N PRO A 259 15.01 0.32 -6.44
CA PRO A 259 16.16 1.21 -6.59
C PRO A 259 15.76 2.59 -7.13
N VAL A 260 16.56 3.61 -6.81
CA VAL A 260 16.44 4.89 -7.51
C VAL A 260 16.72 4.70 -8.99
N TYR A 261 16.05 5.48 -9.83
CA TYR A 261 16.19 5.37 -11.27
C TYR A 261 16.14 6.73 -11.94
N TRP A 262 16.71 6.77 -13.15
CA TRP A 262 16.64 7.91 -14.04
C TRP A 262 16.32 7.43 -15.46
N LYS A 263 15.23 7.95 -16.03
CA LYS A 263 14.84 7.70 -17.42
C LYS A 263 14.67 8.99 -18.22
N SER A 264 14.22 10.07 -17.59
CA SER A 264 14.10 11.40 -18.20
C SER A 264 13.95 12.48 -17.13
N LEU A 265 13.88 13.76 -17.53
CA LEU A 265 13.51 14.86 -16.61
C LEU A 265 12.17 14.64 -15.92
N THR A 266 11.21 13.99 -16.57
CA THR A 266 9.83 13.86 -16.08
C THR A 266 9.54 12.52 -15.41
N ASP A 267 10.38 11.50 -15.62
CA ASP A 267 10.32 10.17 -15.00
C ASP A 267 11.69 9.79 -14.39
N ASN A 268 11.84 10.09 -13.11
CA ASN A 268 13.03 9.80 -12.32
C ASN A 268 12.69 9.80 -10.82
N SER A 269 13.68 9.46 -9.99
CA SER A 269 13.59 9.43 -8.52
C SER A 269 13.86 10.77 -7.82
N THR A 270 13.54 11.91 -8.43
CA THR A 270 13.63 13.24 -7.79
C THR A 270 12.26 13.90 -7.65
N TYR A 271 12.13 14.79 -6.67
CA TYR A 271 10.88 15.50 -6.43
C TYR A 271 10.73 16.69 -7.38
N LYS A 272 9.57 16.79 -8.03
CA LYS A 272 9.23 17.89 -8.92
C LYS A 272 8.87 19.14 -8.10
N LYS A 273 9.15 20.32 -8.64
CA LYS A 273 8.66 21.57 -8.06
C LYS A 273 7.14 21.64 -8.12
N LYS A 274 6.50 22.13 -7.06
CA LYS A 274 5.06 22.40 -7.03
C LYS A 274 4.77 23.85 -7.39
N GLY A 275 3.71 24.09 -8.17
CA GLY A 275 3.15 25.40 -8.42
C GLY A 275 2.40 25.95 -7.20
N ASN A 276 1.99 27.23 -7.26
CA ASN A 276 1.18 27.84 -6.20
C ASN A 276 -0.19 27.16 -6.03
N ASP A 277 -0.64 26.39 -7.03
CA ASP A 277 -1.85 25.57 -7.02
C ASP A 277 -1.62 24.15 -6.46
N GLY A 278 -0.41 23.85 -5.98
CA GLY A 278 -0.05 22.55 -5.41
C GLY A 278 0.18 21.44 -6.44
N LYS A 279 0.10 21.73 -7.75
CA LYS A 279 0.36 20.74 -8.81
C LYS A 279 1.84 20.67 -9.17
N ASP A 280 2.26 19.52 -9.68
CA ASP A 280 3.61 19.39 -10.24
C ASP A 280 3.79 20.35 -11.41
N ILE A 281 4.87 21.11 -11.37
CA ILE A 281 5.40 21.81 -12.52
C ILE A 281 6.21 20.76 -13.29
N GLU A 282 5.78 20.44 -14.51
CA GLU A 282 6.56 19.54 -15.35
C GLU A 282 7.94 20.18 -15.62
N PRO A 283 9.04 19.50 -15.27
CA PRO A 283 10.36 20.06 -15.39
C PRO A 283 10.72 20.24 -16.86
N SER A 284 11.10 21.47 -17.19
CA SER A 284 11.64 21.83 -18.50
C SER A 284 13.17 21.78 -18.50
N THR A 285 13.78 21.94 -17.32
CA THR A 285 15.22 21.91 -17.06
C THR A 285 15.51 21.33 -15.67
N TYR A 286 16.78 21.00 -15.39
CA TYR A 286 17.22 20.55 -14.06
C TYR A 286 16.94 21.52 -12.93
N ALA A 287 16.86 22.83 -13.24
CA ALA A 287 16.54 23.85 -12.24
C ALA A 287 15.10 23.75 -11.72
N ASP A 288 14.23 22.98 -12.39
CA ASP A 288 12.86 22.71 -11.97
C ASP A 288 12.78 21.48 -11.05
N LEU A 289 13.87 20.70 -10.93
CA LEU A 289 13.99 19.58 -10.00
C LEU A 289 14.43 20.08 -8.63
N GLN A 290 13.92 19.44 -7.57
CA GLN A 290 14.27 19.78 -6.19
C GLN A 290 15.30 18.80 -5.58
N GLY A 291 15.89 17.94 -6.41
CA GLY A 291 16.93 17.01 -6.00
C GLY A 291 17.77 16.56 -7.19
N HIS A 292 18.80 15.77 -6.90
CA HIS A 292 19.74 15.21 -7.85
C HIS A 292 20.08 13.77 -7.44
N ILE A 293 20.32 12.91 -8.43
CA ILE A 293 20.74 11.53 -8.23
C ILE A 293 21.83 11.15 -9.23
N GLU A 294 22.77 10.34 -8.78
CA GLU A 294 23.67 9.58 -9.66
C GLU A 294 23.55 8.09 -9.40
N LEU A 295 23.40 7.34 -10.48
CA LEU A 295 23.25 5.90 -10.41
C LEU A 295 24.63 5.24 -10.39
N PRO A 296 24.78 4.06 -9.72
CA PRO A 296 26.03 3.32 -9.68
C PRO A 296 26.67 3.13 -11.06
N GLY A 297 25.87 2.81 -12.08
CA GLY A 297 26.34 2.57 -13.45
C GLY A 297 26.88 3.82 -14.16
N ASP A 298 26.43 5.00 -13.74
CA ASP A 298 26.82 6.29 -14.33
C ASP A 298 28.08 6.87 -13.67
N LEU A 299 28.54 6.32 -12.53
CA LEU A 299 29.72 6.80 -11.83
C LEU A 299 31.03 6.41 -12.57
N PRO A 300 32.02 7.32 -12.65
CA PRO A 300 33.32 7.02 -13.25
C PRO A 300 34.02 5.83 -12.60
N THR A 301 34.98 5.23 -13.30
CA THR A 301 35.74 4.07 -12.80
C THR A 301 36.62 4.38 -11.58
N SER A 302 36.88 5.67 -11.30
CA SER A 302 37.53 6.13 -10.08
C SER A 302 36.65 5.95 -8.83
N PHE A 303 35.34 5.75 -8.99
CA PHE A 303 34.46 5.34 -7.90
C PHE A 303 34.60 3.83 -7.67
N ASN A 304 35.65 3.46 -6.96
CA ASN A 304 36.04 2.09 -6.67
C ASN A 304 36.42 1.85 -5.20
N ALA A 305 36.03 2.77 -4.31
CA ALA A 305 36.26 2.60 -2.88
C ALA A 305 35.59 1.31 -2.39
N THR A 306 36.28 0.62 -1.49
CA THR A 306 35.81 -0.64 -0.89
C THR A 306 35.30 -0.39 0.52
N ALA A 307 34.52 -1.33 1.05
CA ALA A 307 33.99 -1.24 2.40
C ALA A 307 35.09 -0.95 3.43
N GLY A 308 34.92 0.12 4.23
CA GLY A 308 35.88 0.54 5.25
C GLY A 308 36.94 1.54 4.78
N ALA A 309 36.90 2.00 3.52
CA ALA A 309 37.71 3.12 3.06
C ALA A 309 37.41 4.43 3.82
N THR A 310 38.33 5.39 3.79
CA THR A 310 38.15 6.71 4.41
C THR A 310 37.40 7.69 3.50
N ASP A 311 37.45 7.45 2.19
CA ASP A 311 36.80 8.18 1.10
C ASP A 311 35.58 7.39 0.60
N LYS A 312 34.68 7.06 1.54
CA LYS A 312 33.51 6.22 1.27
C LYS A 312 32.59 6.78 0.20
N GLU A 313 32.58 8.11 0.03
CA GLU A 313 31.83 8.79 -1.02
C GLU A 313 32.27 8.37 -2.43
N MET A 314 33.46 7.78 -2.55
CA MET A 314 34.03 7.26 -3.80
C MET A 314 33.68 5.79 -4.04
N ASP A 315 32.72 5.20 -3.33
CA ASP A 315 32.20 3.87 -3.64
C ASP A 315 31.13 3.93 -4.75
N ARG A 316 30.56 2.78 -5.12
CA ARG A 316 29.55 2.72 -6.19
C ARG A 316 28.11 2.82 -5.70
N ASP A 317 27.86 3.19 -4.44
CA ASP A 317 26.50 3.41 -4.00
C ASP A 317 25.86 4.58 -4.78
N PRO A 318 24.54 4.57 -4.99
CA PRO A 318 23.85 5.72 -5.55
C PRO A 318 24.12 6.98 -4.73
N LYS A 319 24.37 8.09 -5.41
CA LYS A 319 24.60 9.40 -4.77
C LYS A 319 23.32 10.21 -4.84
N LEU A 320 22.86 10.73 -3.70
CA LEU A 320 21.58 11.43 -3.57
C LEU A 320 21.80 12.84 -2.99
N SER A 321 21.06 13.81 -3.51
CA SER A 321 21.03 15.17 -2.97
C SER A 321 19.65 15.80 -3.13
N GLY A 322 19.27 16.65 -2.19
CA GLY A 322 18.02 17.41 -2.21
C GLY A 322 16.84 16.51 -1.87
N ILE A 323 15.74 16.69 -2.58
CA ILE A 323 14.50 15.95 -2.37
C ILE A 323 14.38 14.83 -3.40
N VAL A 324 14.46 13.58 -2.91
CA VAL A 324 14.41 12.35 -3.70
C VAL A 324 13.12 11.58 -3.45
N VAL A 325 12.81 10.64 -4.35
CA VAL A 325 11.62 9.80 -4.30
C VAL A 325 12.00 8.33 -4.36
N LEU A 326 11.67 7.60 -3.30
CA LEU A 326 11.81 6.14 -3.20
C LEU A 326 10.43 5.49 -3.28
N LYS A 327 10.37 4.29 -3.84
CA LYS A 327 9.12 3.55 -4.02
C LYS A 327 9.31 2.10 -3.63
N GLY A 328 8.22 1.42 -3.32
CA GLY A 328 8.26 -0.01 -3.03
C GLY A 328 6.88 -0.59 -2.81
N SER A 329 6.86 -1.78 -2.23
CA SER A 329 5.64 -2.47 -1.84
C SER A 329 5.81 -3.16 -0.50
N VAL A 330 4.67 -3.36 0.17
CA VAL A 330 4.53 -4.22 1.33
C VAL A 330 3.39 -5.20 1.04
N SER A 331 3.55 -6.44 1.45
CA SER A 331 2.53 -7.46 1.26
C SER A 331 2.63 -8.50 2.35
N ASP A 332 1.50 -9.00 2.78
CA ASP A 332 1.45 -10.17 3.63
C ASP A 332 0.21 -11.02 3.32
N ASN A 333 0.21 -12.28 3.75
CA ASN A 333 -0.96 -13.16 3.60
C ASN A 333 -2.07 -12.84 4.64
N LYS A 334 -1.75 -12.00 5.63
CA LYS A 334 -2.66 -11.34 6.57
C LYS A 334 -2.71 -9.85 6.36
N MET A 335 -3.55 -9.23 7.18
CA MET A 335 -3.69 -7.79 7.26
C MET A 335 -2.43 -7.18 7.84
N LEU A 336 -1.88 -6.18 7.17
CA LEU A 336 -0.81 -5.32 7.71
C LEU A 336 -1.37 -4.28 8.67
N SER A 337 -0.61 -3.91 9.71
CA SER A 337 -0.94 -2.80 10.63
C SER A 337 -0.04 -1.59 10.49
N LYS A 338 1.23 -1.75 10.12
CA LYS A 338 2.18 -0.64 10.09
C LYS A 338 3.24 -0.84 9.02
N VAL A 339 3.74 0.28 8.50
CA VAL A 339 4.98 0.37 7.73
C VAL A 339 5.94 1.27 8.47
N LEU A 340 7.16 0.79 8.70
CA LEU A 340 8.23 1.51 9.38
C LEU A 340 9.45 1.67 8.50
N MET A 341 10.26 2.69 8.76
CA MET A 341 11.48 2.95 8.02
C MET A 341 12.63 3.38 8.93
N SER A 342 13.83 2.89 8.67
CA SER A 342 15.08 3.35 9.29
C SER A 342 15.99 3.91 8.21
N ILE A 343 16.59 5.08 8.45
CA ILE A 343 17.63 5.67 7.59
C ILE A 343 18.81 6.04 8.48
N THR A 344 19.88 5.23 8.44
CA THR A 344 21.06 5.41 9.29
C THR A 344 22.27 4.63 8.80
N ASN A 345 23.48 5.11 9.09
CA ASN A 345 24.75 4.37 8.95
C ASN A 345 25.30 3.91 10.32
N GLY A 346 24.49 3.97 11.37
CA GLY A 346 24.83 3.61 12.76
C GLY A 346 25.22 4.81 13.63
N THR A 347 25.75 5.88 13.06
CA THR A 347 26.11 7.13 13.78
C THR A 347 25.28 8.31 13.32
N ASP A 348 25.08 8.41 12.00
CA ASP A 348 24.29 9.43 11.34
C ASP A 348 22.94 8.84 10.93
N GLY A 349 21.93 9.69 10.91
CA GLY A 349 20.58 9.35 10.48
C GLY A 349 19.72 10.60 10.37
N MET A 350 18.40 10.43 10.23
CA MET A 350 17.47 11.56 10.22
C MET A 350 17.63 12.40 11.50
N ASN A 351 17.81 13.71 11.33
CA ASN A 351 18.04 14.67 12.39
C ASN A 351 16.83 14.71 13.33
N ALA A 352 17.06 14.33 14.60
CA ALA A 352 16.03 14.19 15.62
C ALA A 352 15.40 15.52 16.08
N THR A 353 15.99 16.65 15.72
CA THR A 353 15.64 17.98 16.25
C THR A 353 14.40 18.59 15.59
N ASN A 354 13.99 18.07 14.43
CA ASN A 354 12.98 18.73 13.60
C ASN A 354 11.52 18.27 13.85
N GLY A 355 11.26 17.60 14.98
CA GLY A 355 9.91 17.30 15.46
C GLY A 355 9.50 15.84 15.24
N SER A 356 8.58 15.41 16.09
CA SER A 356 8.60 14.06 16.67
C SER A 356 7.80 13.05 15.85
N PHE A 357 8.42 12.43 14.85
CA PHE A 357 8.02 11.06 14.53
C PHE A 357 8.26 10.20 15.76
N ASP A 358 7.27 9.39 16.13
CA ASP A 358 7.43 8.47 17.26
C ASP A 358 8.48 7.42 16.90
N LYS A 359 9.68 7.52 17.47
CA LYS A 359 10.77 6.59 17.13
C LYS A 359 10.47 5.25 17.79
N VAL A 360 10.49 4.18 17.02
CA VAL A 360 10.37 2.84 17.56
C VAL A 360 11.66 2.04 17.36
N LYS A 361 12.20 1.52 18.47
CA LYS A 361 13.34 0.61 18.42
C LYS A 361 12.85 -0.76 18.02
N VAL A 362 13.31 -1.24 16.88
CA VAL A 362 13.15 -2.60 16.39
C VAL A 362 14.38 -3.38 16.86
N ALA A 363 14.27 -4.15 17.95
CA ALA A 363 15.34 -5.07 18.34
C ALA A 363 15.49 -6.18 17.29
N ALA A 364 16.70 -6.70 17.12
CA ALA A 364 16.90 -7.86 16.25
C ALA A 364 16.29 -9.18 16.82
N ALA A 365 15.73 -9.12 18.04
CA ALA A 365 14.90 -10.15 18.66
C ALA A 365 13.40 -9.75 18.76
N ASP A 366 12.99 -8.57 18.25
CA ASP A 366 11.60 -8.04 18.34
C ASP A 366 10.65 -8.66 17.29
N THR A 367 10.82 -9.95 17.02
CA THR A 367 9.90 -10.76 16.21
C THR A 367 8.59 -11.13 16.95
N ALA A 368 8.32 -10.58 18.13
CA ALA A 368 7.24 -11.10 18.97
C ALA A 368 5.92 -10.31 18.96
N HIS A 369 5.89 -8.97 18.86
CA HIS A 369 4.62 -8.24 19.10
C HIS A 369 4.46 -6.88 18.40
N CYS A 370 5.19 -6.58 17.32
CA CYS A 370 5.23 -5.22 16.76
C CYS A 370 5.46 -4.17 17.88
N PHE A 371 6.45 -4.45 18.75
CA PHE A 371 6.94 -3.77 19.98
C PHE A 371 6.36 -4.23 21.35
N ASP A 372 7.11 -5.07 22.09
CA ASP A 372 7.63 -4.82 23.46
C ASP A 372 8.68 -5.88 23.86
N ALA A 373 9.60 -5.49 24.75
CA ALA A 373 11.03 -5.73 24.74
C ALA A 373 11.53 -6.92 25.58
N ALA A 374 12.38 -7.78 24.98
CA ALA A 374 13.39 -8.55 25.72
C ALA A 374 14.49 -9.18 24.81
N ALA A 375 15.52 -8.40 24.48
CA ALA A 375 16.95 -8.72 24.23
C ALA A 375 17.37 -9.80 23.18
N THR A 376 18.49 -9.69 22.42
CA THR A 376 19.33 -8.60 21.87
C THR A 376 20.28 -9.23 20.82
N PRO A 377 20.12 -8.90 19.53
CA PRO A 377 21.22 -8.29 18.76
C PRO A 377 20.98 -6.78 18.59
N ALA A 378 21.96 -6.03 18.04
CA ALA A 378 21.91 -4.56 17.97
C ALA A 378 20.58 -4.05 17.38
N ALA A 379 19.84 -3.26 18.17
CA ALA A 379 18.52 -2.76 17.79
C ALA A 379 18.62 -1.67 16.72
N VAL A 380 17.75 -1.75 15.71
CA VAL A 380 17.59 -0.72 14.67
C VAL A 380 16.51 0.25 15.13
N THR A 381 16.77 1.56 15.09
CA THR A 381 15.72 2.56 15.37
C THR A 381 14.99 2.92 14.07
N ALA A 382 13.69 2.66 14.03
CA ALA A 382 12.83 2.95 12.88
C ALA A 382 11.72 3.95 13.23
N TYR A 383 11.09 4.50 12.21
CA TYR A 383 10.05 5.51 12.27
C TYR A 383 8.78 4.94 11.63
N PRO A 384 7.61 4.98 12.30
CA PRO A 384 6.35 4.55 11.73
C PRO A 384 5.91 5.62 10.72
N LEU A 385 5.81 5.22 9.45
CA LEU A 385 5.41 6.11 8.36
C LEU A 385 3.96 5.90 7.95
N ALA A 386 3.40 4.72 8.21
CA ALA A 386 1.99 4.43 8.00
C ALA A 386 1.45 3.46 9.04
N SER A 387 0.17 3.59 9.37
CA SER A 387 -0.61 2.67 10.20
C SER A 387 -1.94 2.37 9.54
N TYR A 388 -2.36 1.12 9.55
CA TYR A 388 -3.65 0.66 9.04
C TYR A 388 -4.58 0.32 10.20
N ALA A 389 -5.79 0.86 10.16
CA ALA A 389 -6.85 0.52 11.10
C ALA A 389 -8.22 0.79 10.46
N SER A 390 -9.21 -0.05 10.75
CA SER A 390 -10.60 0.13 10.30
C SER A 390 -10.71 0.42 8.80
N GLY A 391 -10.10 -0.44 7.98
CA GLY A 391 -10.15 -0.32 6.52
C GLY A 391 -9.22 0.75 5.91
N THR A 392 -8.51 1.56 6.71
CA THR A 392 -7.85 2.79 6.22
C THR A 392 -6.39 2.91 6.65
N TRP A 393 -5.51 3.26 5.69
CA TRP A 393 -4.13 3.70 5.97
C TRP A 393 -4.10 5.17 6.40
N THR A 394 -3.53 5.42 7.57
CA THR A 394 -3.11 6.74 8.03
C THR A 394 -1.60 6.86 7.82
N VAL A 395 -1.14 7.94 7.20
CA VAL A 395 0.28 8.17 6.90
C VAL A 395 0.81 9.38 7.65
N ALA A 396 2.10 9.34 7.98
CA ALA A 396 2.81 10.47 8.55
C ALA A 396 3.41 11.33 7.43
N ASN A 397 2.92 12.57 7.28
CA ASN A 397 3.14 13.39 6.09
C ASN A 397 3.57 14.84 6.43
N ASP A 398 4.87 15.10 6.56
CA ASP A 398 5.35 16.49 6.65
C ASP A 398 6.79 16.63 6.16
N LEU A 399 6.92 16.91 4.86
CA LEU A 399 8.21 17.12 4.23
C LEU A 399 8.94 18.35 4.81
N ALA A 400 8.21 19.42 5.14
CA ALA A 400 8.80 20.70 5.53
C ALA A 400 9.35 20.69 6.96
N ASN A 401 8.66 19.95 7.85
CA ASN A 401 9.06 19.82 9.24
C ASN A 401 9.91 18.59 9.48
N TYR A 402 9.68 17.46 8.82
CA TYR A 402 10.41 16.24 9.16
C TYR A 402 11.30 15.68 8.05
N GLY A 403 11.36 16.36 6.90
CA GLY A 403 12.18 15.94 5.77
C GLY A 403 11.63 14.70 5.06
N VAL A 404 10.46 14.18 5.43
CA VAL A 404 9.85 13.04 4.73
C VAL A 404 8.35 13.22 4.58
N LYS A 405 7.83 12.74 3.45
CA LYS A 405 6.40 12.57 3.20
C LYS A 405 6.18 11.16 2.69
N PHE A 406 5.29 10.43 3.33
CA PHE A 406 4.97 9.06 2.96
C PHE A 406 3.55 8.95 2.42
N GLU A 407 3.38 8.09 1.41
CA GLU A 407 2.11 7.82 0.76
C GLU A 407 1.95 6.30 0.57
N ILE A 408 0.76 5.78 0.86
CA ILE A 408 0.33 4.44 0.50
C ILE A 408 -0.63 4.54 -0.69
N SER A 409 -0.42 3.72 -1.71
CA SER A 409 -1.28 3.60 -2.89
C SER A 409 -1.61 2.14 -3.19
N ASP A 410 -2.63 1.91 -4.02
CA ASP A 410 -3.02 0.57 -4.52
C ASP A 410 -3.18 -0.48 -3.40
N SER A 411 -3.72 -0.07 -2.25
CA SER A 411 -3.99 -0.98 -1.14
C SER A 411 -5.10 -1.94 -1.53
N GLN A 412 -4.85 -3.24 -1.42
CA GLN A 412 -5.82 -4.29 -1.70
C GLN A 412 -5.88 -5.26 -0.53
N VAL A 413 -7.09 -5.58 -0.11
CA VAL A 413 -7.39 -6.57 0.92
C VAL A 413 -8.20 -7.69 0.28
N GLY A 414 -7.80 -8.94 0.53
CA GLY A 414 -8.44 -10.09 -0.08
C GLY A 414 -8.06 -11.41 0.57
N GLU A 415 -8.57 -12.50 -0.01
CA GLU A 415 -8.25 -13.88 0.40
C GLU A 415 -6.77 -14.24 0.25
N SER A 416 -6.03 -13.50 -0.58
CA SER A 416 -4.57 -13.60 -0.67
C SER A 416 -3.82 -12.79 0.39
N GLY A 417 -4.51 -11.99 1.20
CA GLY A 417 -3.94 -11.14 2.25
C GLY A 417 -4.04 -9.65 1.94
N HIS A 418 -3.08 -8.87 2.42
CA HIS A 418 -3.05 -7.42 2.27
C HIS A 418 -1.80 -7.00 1.50
N THR A 419 -1.99 -6.26 0.42
CA THR A 419 -0.89 -5.65 -0.35
C THR A 419 -1.06 -4.15 -0.45
N ALA A 420 0.05 -3.42 -0.46
CA ALA A 420 0.07 -1.98 -0.66
C ALA A 420 1.36 -1.52 -1.33
N ASN A 421 1.25 -0.58 -2.27
CA ASN A 421 2.40 0.15 -2.79
C ASN A 421 2.68 1.36 -1.91
N TRP A 422 3.95 1.77 -1.83
CA TRP A 422 4.33 2.96 -1.07
C TRP A 422 5.29 3.87 -1.82
N THR A 423 5.20 5.16 -1.51
CA THR A 423 6.11 6.20 -1.99
C THR A 423 6.62 7.02 -0.81
N LEU A 424 7.94 7.16 -0.71
CA LEU A 424 8.61 8.07 0.20
C LEU A 424 9.19 9.23 -0.61
N VAL A 425 8.78 10.45 -0.29
CA VAL A 425 9.52 11.66 -0.66
C VAL A 425 10.42 12.02 0.51
N TRP A 426 11.72 12.18 0.25
CA TRP A 426 12.72 12.42 1.28
C TRP A 426 13.61 13.62 0.92
N ASP A 427 13.59 14.67 1.74
CA ASP A 427 14.58 15.73 1.76
C ASP A 427 15.82 15.25 2.51
N THR A 428 16.84 14.86 1.75
CA THR A 428 18.11 14.33 2.26
C THR A 428 18.89 15.33 3.11
N SER A 429 18.59 16.65 3.03
CA SER A 429 19.23 17.64 3.89
C SER A 429 18.84 17.54 5.37
N PHE A 430 17.85 16.69 5.69
CA PHE A 430 17.50 16.33 7.07
C PHE A 430 18.36 15.21 7.65
N VAL A 431 19.31 14.67 6.90
CA VAL A 431 20.38 13.84 7.48
C VAL A 431 21.20 14.68 8.45
N SER A 432 21.67 14.05 9.53
CA SER A 432 22.56 14.68 10.51
C SER A 432 23.79 15.28 9.80
N ASN A 433 24.10 16.55 10.09
CA ASN A 433 25.14 17.32 9.40
C ASN A 433 25.03 17.37 7.86
N VAL A 434 23.81 17.23 7.33
CA VAL A 434 23.37 17.40 5.93
C VAL A 434 23.97 16.47 4.87
N ALA A 435 25.04 15.74 5.18
CA ALA A 435 25.67 14.76 4.30
C ALA A 435 26.18 13.56 5.10
N ALA A 436 26.12 12.36 4.52
CA ALA A 436 26.62 11.14 5.12
C ALA A 436 26.80 10.06 4.05
N THR A 437 27.76 9.17 4.28
CA THR A 437 28.02 8.00 3.43
C THR A 437 27.48 6.72 4.07
N ASP A 438 27.29 5.69 3.26
CA ASP A 438 26.81 4.35 3.67
C ASP A 438 25.47 4.39 4.43
N LEU A 439 24.57 5.32 4.11
CA LEU A 439 23.26 5.35 4.75
C LEU A 439 22.44 4.14 4.33
N ALA A 440 22.09 3.30 5.30
CA ALA A 440 21.19 2.18 5.11
C ALA A 440 19.74 2.65 5.28
N ILE A 441 18.97 2.55 4.21
CA ILE A 441 17.52 2.66 4.20
C ILE A 441 16.95 1.26 4.39
N ARG A 442 16.19 1.06 5.47
CA ARG A 442 15.48 -0.19 5.76
C ARG A 442 14.00 0.09 5.89
N VAL A 443 13.17 -0.73 5.25
CA VAL A 443 11.71 -0.66 5.40
C VAL A 443 11.23 -1.95 6.04
N PHE A 444 10.25 -1.80 6.92
CA PHE A 444 9.66 -2.90 7.65
C PHE A 444 8.15 -2.84 7.60
N ALA A 445 7.50 -3.99 7.76
CA ALA A 445 6.06 -4.10 7.87
C ALA A 445 5.68 -5.02 9.02
N CYS A 446 4.50 -4.74 9.58
CA CYS A 446 3.94 -5.39 10.74
C CYS A 446 2.59 -5.99 10.38
N ASP A 447 2.29 -7.17 10.90
CA ASP A 447 0.93 -7.70 10.83
C ASP A 447 -0.01 -6.94 11.76
N GLN A 448 -1.28 -6.98 11.42
CA GLN A 448 -2.36 -6.59 12.28
C GLN A 448 -2.47 -7.61 13.39
N THR A 449 -2.47 -7.10 14.61
CA THR A 449 -2.49 -7.96 15.77
C THR A 449 -3.75 -8.79 15.75
N ALA A 450 -3.64 -10.12 15.83
CA ALA A 450 -4.80 -10.93 16.10
C ALA A 450 -5.41 -10.49 17.44
N THR A 451 -6.64 -10.00 17.44
CA THR A 451 -7.36 -9.50 18.63
C THR A 451 -7.49 -10.58 19.73
N ALA A 452 -7.24 -11.85 19.39
CA ALA A 452 -7.13 -12.93 20.36
C ALA A 452 -5.75 -12.93 21.05
N GLY A 453 -5.56 -11.99 21.97
CA GLY A 453 -4.50 -12.09 22.96
C GLY A 453 -4.47 -13.49 23.61
N THR A 454 -3.27 -13.93 23.94
CA THR A 454 -2.99 -15.08 24.80
C THR A 454 -3.99 -15.13 25.98
N GLY A 455 -4.86 -16.16 26.01
CA GLY A 455 -5.86 -16.35 27.06
C GLY A 455 -7.18 -15.56 26.94
N SER A 456 -7.42 -14.85 25.83
CA SER A 456 -8.69 -14.16 25.60
C SER A 456 -9.85 -15.14 25.40
N ALA A 457 -10.97 -14.86 26.07
CA ALA A 457 -12.24 -15.55 25.89
C ALA A 457 -12.77 -15.29 24.47
N GLN A 458 -12.98 -16.36 23.72
CA GLN A 458 -13.63 -16.35 22.40
C GLN A 458 -15.03 -16.94 22.55
N THR A 459 -15.98 -16.51 21.73
CA THR A 459 -17.34 -17.05 21.76
C THR A 459 -17.56 -17.93 20.54
N GLY A 460 -18.21 -19.08 20.70
CA GLY A 460 -18.69 -19.90 19.58
C GLY A 460 -20.11 -19.51 19.14
N ILE A 461 -20.58 -20.09 18.04
CA ILE A 461 -21.94 -19.92 17.50
C ILE A 461 -23.04 -20.39 18.49
N ASP A 462 -22.72 -21.28 19.44
CA ASP A 462 -23.61 -21.69 20.54
C ASP A 462 -23.60 -20.75 21.75
N GLY A 463 -22.80 -19.68 21.72
CA GLY A 463 -22.60 -18.79 22.87
C GLY A 463 -21.70 -19.38 23.95
N SER A 464 -21.07 -20.54 23.71
CA SER A 464 -20.07 -21.09 24.63
C SER A 464 -18.80 -20.23 24.62
N THR A 465 -18.24 -19.99 25.80
CA THR A 465 -16.94 -19.34 25.92
C THR A 465 -15.83 -20.37 25.76
N GLN A 466 -15.02 -20.15 24.74
CA GLN A 466 -13.83 -20.92 24.41
C GLN A 466 -12.59 -20.12 24.81
N TYR A 467 -11.55 -20.81 25.28
CA TYR A 467 -10.28 -20.17 25.62
C TYR A 467 -9.19 -20.65 24.66
N ALA A 468 -8.60 -19.71 23.92
CA ALA A 468 -7.43 -19.96 23.09
C ALA A 468 -6.20 -20.25 23.98
N ALA A 469 -5.25 -21.04 23.48
CA ALA A 469 -3.98 -21.29 24.19
C ALA A 469 -3.23 -19.99 24.51
N PRO A 470 -2.41 -19.99 25.57
CA PRO A 470 -1.69 -18.81 26.04
C PRO A 470 -0.44 -18.44 25.22
N THR A 471 -0.27 -18.97 24.01
CA THR A 471 0.90 -18.67 23.17
C THR A 471 0.49 -18.68 21.71
N PHE A 472 -0.29 -17.69 21.31
CA PHE A 472 -0.43 -17.29 19.91
C PHE A 472 0.23 -15.92 19.76
N SER A 473 1.47 -15.89 19.28
CA SER A 473 2.07 -14.67 18.72
C SER A 473 2.00 -14.79 17.19
N ASP A 474 0.81 -14.51 16.67
CA ASP A 474 0.53 -14.48 15.23
C ASP A 474 0.98 -13.16 14.60
N ASN A 475 1.52 -12.22 15.39
CA ASN A 475 2.03 -10.96 14.87
C ASN A 475 3.45 -11.19 14.42
N LYS A 476 3.67 -11.36 13.12
CA LYS A 476 5.00 -11.37 12.54
C LYS A 476 5.41 -9.96 12.12
N PHE A 477 6.70 -9.89 11.85
CA PHE A 477 7.39 -8.70 11.43
C PHE A 477 8.24 -9.10 10.24
N SER A 478 8.28 -8.23 9.23
CA SER A 478 9.09 -8.48 8.04
C SER A 478 10.54 -8.79 8.43
N ALA A 479 11.10 -9.84 7.83
CA ALA A 479 12.51 -10.15 8.02
C ALA A 479 13.38 -8.96 7.58
N GLY A 480 14.33 -8.57 8.43
CA GLY A 480 15.35 -7.61 8.03
C GLY A 480 16.26 -8.19 6.93
N SER A 481 16.84 -7.32 6.12
CA SER A 481 17.92 -7.65 5.19
C SER A 481 19.02 -6.61 5.37
N ASP A 482 20.27 -7.04 5.19
CA ASP A 482 21.42 -6.16 4.94
C ASP A 482 21.99 -6.36 3.54
N THR A 483 21.34 -7.21 2.73
CA THR A 483 21.66 -7.38 1.32
C THR A 483 21.05 -6.21 0.55
N PRO A 484 21.85 -5.37 -0.13
CA PRO A 484 21.35 -4.33 -1.03
C PRO A 484 20.35 -4.90 -2.01
N THR A 485 19.26 -4.17 -2.23
CA THR A 485 18.52 -4.31 -3.46
C THR A 485 19.48 -4.11 -4.63
N ALA A 486 19.88 -5.21 -5.26
CA ALA A 486 20.72 -5.28 -6.43
C ALA A 486 20.12 -6.27 -7.43
N THR A 487 20.64 -6.25 -8.65
CA THR A 487 20.20 -6.91 -9.90
C THR A 487 19.97 -8.43 -9.88
N SER A 488 19.80 -9.07 -8.72
CA SER A 488 19.31 -10.45 -8.66
C SER A 488 17.96 -10.54 -9.35
N VAL A 489 17.77 -11.59 -10.13
CA VAL A 489 16.50 -11.90 -10.76
C VAL A 489 15.97 -13.23 -10.21
N ASP A 490 14.65 -13.38 -10.13
CA ASP A 490 14.02 -14.65 -9.79
C ASP A 490 14.20 -15.69 -10.92
N SER A 491 13.61 -16.88 -10.75
CA SER A 491 13.73 -17.96 -11.74
C SER A 491 13.11 -17.58 -13.09
N GLU A 492 12.26 -16.56 -13.10
CA GLU A 492 11.53 -16.01 -14.23
C GLU A 492 12.22 -14.78 -14.84
N GLY A 493 13.35 -14.32 -14.28
CA GLY A 493 14.10 -13.18 -14.77
C GLY A 493 13.63 -11.81 -14.28
N ASN A 494 12.72 -11.75 -13.29
CA ASN A 494 12.25 -10.49 -12.71
C ASN A 494 13.18 -10.02 -11.58
N PRO A 495 13.44 -8.71 -11.43
CA PRO A 495 14.26 -8.21 -10.32
C PRO A 495 13.73 -8.63 -8.94
N VAL A 496 14.61 -9.15 -8.10
CA VAL A 496 14.35 -9.45 -6.69
C VAL A 496 14.70 -8.22 -5.88
N TYR A 497 13.67 -7.62 -5.30
CA TYR A 497 13.81 -6.49 -4.39
C TYR A 497 13.95 -6.99 -2.94
N THR A 498 14.59 -6.17 -2.11
CA THR A 498 14.82 -6.47 -0.69
C THR A 498 14.34 -5.29 0.16
N PRO A 499 14.17 -5.47 1.49
CA PRO A 499 13.82 -4.38 2.40
C PRO A 499 14.99 -3.44 2.72
N TYR A 500 16.11 -3.50 1.99
CA TYR A 500 17.33 -2.76 2.28
C TYR A 500 17.92 -2.08 1.04
N TYR A 501 18.30 -0.81 1.18
CA TYR A 501 18.96 -0.02 0.14
C TYR A 501 20.05 0.87 0.75
N LYS A 502 21.27 0.81 0.20
CA LYS A 502 22.43 1.59 0.65
C LYS A 502 22.67 2.74 -0.31
N VAL A 503 22.87 3.94 0.21
CA VAL A 503 23.05 5.18 -0.56
C VAL A 503 24.02 6.12 0.13
N ASP A 504 24.60 7.03 -0.63
CA ASP A 504 25.32 8.19 -0.09
C ASP A 504 24.49 9.45 -0.27
N VAL A 505 24.47 10.29 0.77
CA VAL A 505 23.91 11.64 0.71
C VAL A 505 25.06 12.63 0.61
N VAL A 506 25.15 13.29 -0.54
CA VAL A 506 26.29 14.14 -0.91
C VAL A 506 25.85 15.59 -1.17
N PRO A 507 26.73 16.59 -0.96
CA PRO A 507 26.50 17.95 -1.46
C PRO A 507 26.47 17.98 -3.00
N TYR A 508 25.58 18.78 -3.58
CA TYR A 508 25.52 18.98 -5.03
C TYR A 508 25.19 20.43 -5.38
N ILE A 509 26.01 21.04 -6.23
CA ILE A 509 25.91 22.45 -6.62
C ILE A 509 25.10 22.54 -7.91
N THR A 510 24.05 23.35 -7.90
CA THR A 510 23.19 23.60 -9.08
C THR A 510 23.48 24.93 -9.76
N GLY A 511 24.34 25.75 -9.13
CA GLY A 511 24.87 26.95 -9.73
C GLY A 511 25.43 27.91 -8.69
N LEU A 512 26.04 28.99 -9.17
CA LEU A 512 26.52 30.09 -8.33
C LEU A 512 25.71 31.34 -8.64
N GLU A 513 25.44 32.18 -7.64
CA GLU A 513 25.07 33.57 -7.85
C GLU A 513 26.28 34.46 -7.68
N THR A 514 26.83 34.89 -8.80
CA THR A 514 27.86 35.91 -8.89
C THR A 514 27.26 37.23 -9.35
N VAL A 515 28.07 38.29 -9.35
CA VAL A 515 27.69 39.57 -9.97
C VAL A 515 27.27 39.38 -11.44
N MET A 516 27.91 38.45 -12.16
CA MET A 516 27.67 38.24 -13.59
C MET A 516 26.37 37.47 -13.84
N THR A 517 26.04 36.50 -13.00
CA THR A 517 24.76 35.77 -13.11
C THR A 517 23.57 36.69 -12.84
N ALA A 518 23.75 37.73 -12.01
CA ALA A 518 22.73 38.76 -11.80
C ALA A 518 22.47 39.64 -13.04
N LYS A 519 23.37 39.61 -14.04
CA LYS A 519 23.19 40.31 -15.33
C LYS A 519 22.51 39.45 -16.40
N GLY A 520 22.26 38.17 -16.14
CA GLY A 520 21.57 37.22 -17.03
C GLY A 520 22.31 35.88 -17.18
N ASP A 521 21.57 34.84 -17.53
CA ASP A 521 22.07 33.46 -17.61
C ASP A 521 23.17 33.30 -18.68
N ALA A 522 23.09 34.00 -19.82
CA ALA A 522 24.13 34.00 -20.85
C ALA A 522 25.52 34.45 -20.36
N TYR A 523 25.60 35.23 -19.28
CA TYR A 523 26.84 35.79 -18.73
C TYR A 523 27.31 35.09 -17.45
N GLY A 524 26.49 34.19 -16.92
CA GLY A 524 26.75 33.52 -15.65
C GLY A 524 27.88 32.50 -15.70
N ARG A 525 28.18 31.96 -16.89
CA ARG A 525 29.27 31.00 -17.14
C ARG A 525 30.03 31.39 -18.41
N THR A 526 31.33 31.10 -18.46
CA THR A 526 32.14 31.23 -19.68
C THR A 526 31.69 30.22 -20.74
N SER A 527 32.19 30.35 -21.98
CA SER A 527 31.93 29.37 -23.05
C SER A 527 32.37 27.95 -22.70
N THR A 528 33.32 27.81 -21.78
CA THR A 528 33.80 26.53 -21.23
C THR A 528 33.10 26.12 -19.93
N GLY A 529 32.08 26.84 -19.48
CA GLY A 529 31.28 26.49 -18.31
C GLY A 529 31.83 26.98 -16.97
N ARG A 530 32.85 27.83 -16.94
CA ARG A 530 33.43 28.32 -15.68
C ARG A 530 32.68 29.53 -15.14
N TYR A 531 32.61 29.67 -13.82
CA TYR A 531 31.96 30.80 -13.16
C TYR A 531 32.96 31.95 -12.94
N PRO A 532 32.78 33.10 -13.60
CA PRO A 532 33.58 34.28 -13.32
C PRO A 532 33.21 34.85 -11.95
N VAL A 533 34.19 34.91 -11.05
CA VAL A 533 34.08 35.58 -9.75
C VAL A 533 35.10 36.70 -9.71
N TYR A 534 34.61 37.90 -9.43
CA TYR A 534 35.42 39.10 -9.38
C TYR A 534 35.76 39.49 -7.94
N PHE A 535 36.97 40.00 -7.69
CA PHE A 535 37.29 40.64 -6.41
C PHE A 535 38.10 41.93 -6.58
N TYR A 536 37.76 42.96 -5.79
CA TYR A 536 38.53 44.20 -5.69
C TYR A 536 39.67 44.04 -4.67
N LYS A 537 40.92 44.21 -5.10
CA LYS A 537 42.02 44.44 -4.15
C LYS A 537 42.08 45.94 -3.81
N ASN A 538 41.62 46.33 -2.63
CA ASN A 538 41.84 47.69 -2.12
C ASN A 538 43.34 47.87 -1.78
N SER A 539 44.11 48.28 -2.78
CA SER A 539 45.50 48.68 -2.60
C SER A 539 45.52 50.06 -1.94
N THR A 540 45.50 50.09 -0.61
CA THR A 540 46.44 50.79 0.30
C THR A 540 45.73 51.15 1.61
N THR A 541 46.13 50.49 2.71
CA THR A 541 45.86 50.79 4.15
C THR A 541 44.46 50.54 4.74
N SER A 542 44.45 49.88 5.91
CA SER A 542 43.38 49.99 6.90
C SER A 542 42.95 51.45 7.04
N THR A 543 41.65 51.67 7.19
CA THR A 543 40.91 52.95 7.25
C THR A 543 40.36 53.46 5.91
N THR A 544 39.08 53.11 5.69
CA THR A 544 37.97 54.00 5.27
C THR A 544 38.39 55.29 4.54
N THR A 545 37.96 55.53 3.30
CA THR A 545 36.55 55.78 2.96
C THR A 545 36.38 55.65 1.45
N MET A 546 35.37 54.87 1.01
CA MET A 546 34.86 54.95 -0.36
C MET A 546 34.38 56.37 -0.61
N ALA A 547 34.75 56.97 -1.75
CA ALA A 547 34.29 58.30 -2.12
C ALA A 547 32.75 58.33 -2.12
N ALA A 548 32.18 59.29 -1.40
CA ALA A 548 30.75 59.58 -1.41
C ALA A 548 30.31 59.87 -2.85
N GLY A 549 29.48 59.00 -3.43
CA GLY A 549 28.99 59.17 -4.80
C GLY A 549 28.52 57.89 -5.50
N LEU A 550 28.82 56.70 -4.98
CA LEU A 550 28.28 55.46 -5.54
C LEU A 550 26.90 55.19 -4.93
N THR A 551 25.84 55.27 -5.74
CA THR A 551 24.46 54.96 -5.35
C THR A 551 24.27 53.45 -5.14
N GLU A 552 23.23 53.08 -4.40
CA GLU A 552 22.81 51.75 -3.91
C GLU A 552 22.86 50.57 -4.94
N GLY A 553 23.11 50.83 -6.23
CA GLY A 553 23.24 49.83 -7.30
C GLY A 553 24.67 49.38 -7.66
N GLN A 554 25.71 49.86 -6.95
CA GLN A 554 27.13 49.55 -7.23
C GLN A 554 27.82 48.79 -6.09
N LYS A 555 27.07 47.98 -5.32
CA LYS A 555 27.65 47.02 -4.36
C LYS A 555 28.25 45.82 -5.11
N GLU A 556 29.22 46.10 -5.95
CA GLU A 556 30.05 45.13 -6.65
C GLU A 556 30.88 44.36 -5.61
N ALA A 557 31.02 43.05 -5.77
CA ALA A 557 31.54 42.13 -4.75
C ALA A 557 32.91 42.58 -4.20
N SER A 558 32.88 43.30 -3.07
CA SER A 558 34.06 43.46 -2.23
C SER A 558 34.44 42.10 -1.64
N ASP A 559 35.67 41.96 -1.18
CA ASP A 559 36.16 40.82 -0.37
C ASP A 559 35.19 40.48 0.81
N THR A 560 34.36 41.45 1.20
CA THR A 560 33.36 41.32 2.27
C THR A 560 32.02 40.71 1.83
N ALA A 561 31.62 40.80 0.55
CA ALA A 561 30.25 40.48 0.10
C ALA A 561 30.01 39.01 -0.28
N GLY A 562 31.05 38.29 -0.74
CA GLY A 562 30.92 36.88 -1.15
C GLY A 562 30.02 36.63 -2.37
N PHE A 563 29.89 35.38 -2.77
CA PHE A 563 28.96 34.87 -3.78
C PHE A 563 28.12 33.74 -3.18
N ALA A 564 26.88 33.55 -3.64
CA ALA A 564 26.04 32.46 -3.14
C ALA A 564 26.29 31.18 -3.94
N VAL A 565 26.42 30.05 -3.26
CA VAL A 565 26.44 28.72 -3.82
C VAL A 565 25.05 28.14 -3.65
N LYS A 566 24.42 27.82 -4.78
CA LYS A 566 23.11 27.18 -4.83
C LYS A 566 23.27 25.69 -5.06
N GLY A 567 22.36 24.92 -4.50
CA GLY A 567 22.42 23.49 -4.60
C GLY A 567 21.67 22.81 -3.49
N PHE A 568 21.97 21.53 -3.36
CA PHE A 568 21.36 20.64 -2.41
C PHE A 568 22.41 20.19 -1.39
N ASN A 569 21.95 19.96 -0.14
CA ASN A 569 22.79 19.47 0.95
C ASN A 569 24.03 20.35 1.22
N LEU A 570 23.94 21.64 0.88
CA LEU A 570 24.95 22.64 1.21
C LEU A 570 24.77 23.20 2.63
N ALA A 571 23.52 23.16 3.12
CA ALA A 571 23.11 23.49 4.48
C ALA A 571 21.74 22.86 4.77
N ALA A 572 21.28 22.98 6.01
CA ALA A 572 19.99 22.43 6.44
C ALA A 572 18.83 22.96 5.57
N LYS A 573 17.87 22.10 5.25
CA LYS A 573 16.71 22.42 4.39
C LYS A 573 17.10 22.93 3.00
N ASN A 574 18.21 22.43 2.46
CA ASN A 574 18.77 22.83 1.17
C ASN A 574 18.98 24.35 1.02
N ALA A 575 19.32 25.03 2.13
CA ALA A 575 19.63 26.45 2.06
C ALA A 575 20.92 26.69 1.25
N SER A 576 20.93 27.78 0.47
CA SER A 576 22.14 28.25 -0.20
C SER A 576 23.15 28.75 0.83
N VAL A 577 24.43 28.61 0.52
CA VAL A 577 25.53 29.06 1.38
C VAL A 577 26.30 30.19 0.71
N THR A 578 26.82 31.14 1.49
CA THR A 578 27.65 32.23 0.95
C THR A 578 29.12 31.88 1.12
N ARG A 579 29.91 32.11 0.07
CA ARG A 579 31.38 31.91 0.06
C ARG A 579 32.10 33.17 -0.32
N LYS A 580 33.34 33.33 0.16
CA LYS A 580 34.20 34.46 -0.18
C LYS A 580 35.48 33.98 -0.85
N VAL A 581 36.05 34.84 -1.70
CA VAL A 581 37.41 34.67 -2.19
C VAL A 581 38.36 35.00 -1.03
N ALA A 582 39.45 34.25 -0.87
CA ALA A 582 40.38 34.32 0.26
C ALA A 582 39.77 34.03 1.66
N ASP A 583 38.59 33.39 1.72
CA ASP A 583 38.00 32.93 2.97
C ASP A 583 38.88 31.86 3.63
N THR A 584 39.31 32.12 4.86
CA THR A 584 39.92 31.11 5.72
C THR A 584 38.94 30.80 6.84
N ALA A 585 37.78 30.21 6.51
CA ALA A 585 36.82 29.82 7.51
C ALA A 585 37.43 28.71 8.38
N THR A 586 37.65 29.05 9.65
CA THR A 586 38.10 28.13 10.70
C THR A 586 36.96 27.96 11.69
N SER A 587 35.93 27.19 11.31
CA SER A 587 34.96 26.68 12.28
C SER A 587 34.28 25.41 11.75
N GLY A 588 34.64 24.28 12.36
CA GLY A 588 33.75 23.13 12.48
C GLY A 588 33.74 22.14 11.32
N GLU A 589 33.13 22.47 10.18
CA GLU A 589 32.69 21.44 9.22
C GLU A 589 32.72 21.86 7.74
N GLU A 590 33.32 23.01 7.40
CA GLU A 590 33.22 23.58 6.06
C GLU A 590 34.57 24.18 5.62
N THR A 591 35.24 23.53 4.66
CA THR A 591 36.54 23.98 4.12
C THR A 591 36.41 24.32 2.63
N ALA A 592 36.38 25.60 2.29
CA ALA A 592 36.52 26.06 0.90
C ALA A 592 37.37 27.34 0.85
N THR A 593 38.70 27.19 0.82
CA THR A 593 39.63 28.31 0.65
C THR A 593 39.76 28.61 -0.85
N ILE A 594 39.11 29.66 -1.36
CA ILE A 594 39.21 30.05 -2.78
C ILE A 594 40.26 31.15 -2.91
N THR A 595 41.53 30.79 -3.12
CA THR A 595 42.62 31.77 -3.28
C THR A 595 43.04 32.00 -4.73
N ALA A 596 42.58 31.16 -5.66
CA ALA A 596 42.89 31.21 -7.08
C ALA A 596 41.77 30.56 -7.92
N SER A 597 41.80 30.75 -9.24
CA SER A 597 40.95 30.00 -10.17
C SER A 597 41.16 28.49 -10.02
N GLY A 598 40.10 27.70 -10.09
CA GLY A 598 40.16 26.26 -9.87
C GLY A 598 38.79 25.63 -9.59
N PRO A 599 38.75 24.31 -9.35
CA PRO A 599 37.51 23.62 -9.01
C PRO A 599 37.01 24.10 -7.64
N LEU A 600 35.70 24.34 -7.54
CA LEU A 600 35.03 24.55 -6.27
C LEU A 600 34.60 23.19 -5.70
N VAL A 601 35.07 22.87 -4.51
CA VAL A 601 34.62 21.70 -3.77
C VAL A 601 34.02 22.17 -2.45
N ILE A 602 32.77 21.78 -2.19
CA ILE A 602 32.13 21.98 -0.89
C ILE A 602 32.22 20.65 -0.14
N THR A 603 32.65 20.71 1.11
CA THR A 603 32.71 19.51 1.97
C THR A 603 31.76 19.72 3.13
N MET A 604 30.85 18.77 3.36
CA MET A 604 29.91 18.75 4.48
C MET A 604 30.06 17.41 5.21
N ASN A 605 30.24 17.44 6.53
CA ASN A 605 30.47 16.21 7.31
C ASN A 605 31.56 15.29 6.71
N SER A 606 32.66 15.89 6.21
CA SER A 606 33.74 15.20 5.48
C SER A 606 33.38 14.62 4.10
N VAL A 607 32.14 14.78 3.62
CA VAL A 607 31.68 14.35 2.29
C VAL A 607 31.80 15.49 1.29
N LYS A 608 32.49 15.24 0.17
CA LYS A 608 32.73 16.24 -0.88
C LYS A 608 31.55 16.36 -1.84
N SER A 609 31.42 17.54 -2.45
CA SER A 609 30.47 17.80 -3.53
C SER A 609 30.81 17.02 -4.79
N LEU A 610 29.79 16.46 -5.44
CA LEU A 610 29.93 15.50 -6.52
C LEU A 610 30.33 16.10 -7.88
N ASN A 611 29.98 17.37 -8.13
CA ASN A 611 30.01 18.02 -9.45
C ASN A 611 31.31 17.96 -10.24
N ASN A 612 32.47 17.85 -9.57
CA ASN A 612 33.79 17.82 -10.23
C ASN A 612 34.43 16.42 -10.17
N LEU A 613 33.66 15.43 -9.71
CA LEU A 613 34.11 14.06 -9.46
C LEU A 613 33.36 13.07 -10.36
N ASN A 614 32.10 13.36 -10.68
CA ASN A 614 31.21 12.55 -11.51
C ASN A 614 31.58 12.57 -13.00
N ASN A 615 30.85 11.76 -13.78
CA ASN A 615 30.97 11.74 -15.23
C ASN A 615 30.11 12.85 -15.84
N ASP A 616 30.66 13.72 -16.67
CA ASP A 616 29.95 14.80 -17.38
C ASP A 616 28.63 14.41 -18.10
N ASP A 617 28.44 13.12 -18.42
CA ASP A 617 27.41 12.59 -19.32
C ASP A 617 26.55 11.48 -18.68
N ALA A 618 26.27 11.56 -17.38
CA ALA A 618 25.45 10.57 -16.69
C ALA A 618 23.97 10.60 -17.15
N HIS A 619 23.39 9.46 -17.52
CA HIS A 619 22.06 9.41 -18.14
C HIS A 619 21.16 8.26 -17.70
N GLY A 620 21.63 7.39 -16.79
CA GLY A 620 20.88 6.23 -16.34
C GLY A 620 20.34 5.38 -17.49
N ALA A 621 19.05 5.04 -17.45
CA ALA A 621 18.41 4.21 -18.47
C ALA A 621 18.00 4.98 -19.74
N TYR A 622 18.32 6.27 -19.84
CA TYR A 622 18.06 7.04 -21.06
C TYR A 622 19.03 6.61 -22.16
N ASP A 623 18.51 5.99 -23.23
CA ASP A 623 19.29 5.25 -24.22
C ASP A 623 19.46 5.97 -25.57
N LYS A 624 19.01 7.22 -25.69
CA LYS A 624 19.16 7.95 -26.95
C LYS A 624 20.63 8.30 -27.19
N THR A 625 21.19 7.68 -28.24
CA THR A 625 22.53 8.00 -28.76
C THR A 625 22.60 9.47 -29.15
N VAL A 626 23.37 10.25 -28.37
CA VAL A 626 23.67 11.63 -28.75
C VAL A 626 24.96 11.64 -29.55
N VAL A 627 24.82 11.75 -30.87
CA VAL A 627 25.97 12.09 -31.72
C VAL A 627 26.30 13.54 -31.42
N LYS A 628 27.53 13.85 -30.99
CA LYS A 628 28.05 15.23 -30.99
C LYS A 628 28.09 15.68 -32.45
N ALA A 629 26.96 16.17 -32.96
CA ALA A 629 26.87 16.68 -34.32
C ALA A 629 27.83 17.87 -34.44
N ASP A 630 28.42 18.02 -35.63
CA ASP A 630 29.11 19.25 -35.98
C ASP A 630 28.22 20.43 -35.58
N TRP A 631 28.79 21.34 -34.80
CA TRP A 631 28.23 22.56 -34.18
C TRP A 631 27.35 23.44 -35.09
N ALA A 632 27.26 23.13 -36.38
CA ALA A 632 26.70 23.93 -37.45
C ALA A 632 25.27 23.55 -37.88
N THR A 633 24.72 22.37 -37.56
CA THR A 633 23.48 21.92 -38.25
C THR A 633 22.26 21.57 -37.40
N ASP A 634 22.37 21.21 -36.12
CA ASP A 634 21.18 21.03 -35.26
C ASP A 634 21.47 21.07 -33.75
N THR A 635 21.70 22.28 -33.22
CA THR A 635 21.90 22.51 -31.77
C THR A 635 20.64 22.18 -30.95
N ASN A 636 19.47 22.22 -31.56
CA ASN A 636 18.19 22.02 -30.87
C ASN A 636 17.88 20.53 -30.68
N ALA A 637 18.11 19.67 -31.68
CA ALA A 637 17.98 18.21 -31.53
C ALA A 637 18.99 17.63 -30.53
N THR A 638 20.23 18.13 -30.55
CA THR A 638 21.28 17.74 -29.62
C THR A 638 20.91 18.12 -28.18
N TYR A 639 20.49 19.36 -27.95
CA TYR A 639 19.99 19.82 -26.65
C TYR A 639 18.77 19.02 -26.15
N ASN A 640 17.80 18.75 -27.02
CA ASN A 640 16.61 17.98 -26.65
C ASN A 640 16.91 16.57 -26.16
N SER A 641 18.07 16.02 -26.53
CA SER A 641 18.56 14.76 -25.98
C SER A 641 19.33 14.96 -24.68
N TRP A 642 20.32 15.87 -24.66
CA TRP A 642 21.16 16.14 -23.48
C TRP A 642 20.40 16.66 -22.27
N LYS A 643 19.29 17.37 -22.46
CA LYS A 643 18.45 17.85 -21.35
C LYS A 643 17.89 16.74 -20.47
N ASN A 644 18.00 15.47 -20.89
CA ASN A 644 17.57 14.31 -20.10
C ASN A 644 18.73 13.61 -19.38
N TYR A 645 19.95 14.14 -19.36
CA TYR A 645 21.12 13.55 -18.69
C TYR A 645 21.23 14.03 -17.23
N THR A 646 21.24 13.18 -16.22
CA THR A 646 21.16 13.54 -14.78
C THR A 646 21.95 14.78 -14.31
N ASN A 647 23.12 15.07 -14.89
CA ASN A 647 24.08 16.08 -14.43
C ASN A 647 24.57 17.06 -15.52
N ARG A 648 23.71 17.48 -16.45
CA ARG A 648 24.03 18.60 -17.37
C ARG A 648 23.44 19.93 -16.89
N GLN A 649 24.17 21.03 -17.00
CA GLN A 649 23.73 22.37 -16.53
C GLN A 649 23.89 23.47 -17.60
N PRO A 650 23.09 23.44 -18.68
CA PRO A 650 23.14 24.45 -19.74
C PRO A 650 22.75 25.85 -19.22
N ASN A 651 23.33 26.91 -19.82
CA ASN A 651 23.08 28.30 -19.39
C ASN A 651 21.83 28.95 -20.03
N LYS A 652 20.88 28.13 -20.49
CA LYS A 652 19.54 28.49 -21.03
C LYS A 652 19.47 29.45 -22.22
N GLU A 653 20.58 30.08 -22.62
CA GLU A 653 20.59 31.12 -23.64
C GLU A 653 21.68 30.90 -24.71
N SER A 654 22.93 30.74 -24.29
CA SER A 654 24.09 30.82 -25.21
C SER A 654 24.90 29.53 -25.36
N ASN A 655 24.81 28.62 -24.39
CA ASN A 655 25.49 27.33 -24.40
C ASN A 655 24.62 26.24 -23.75
N LEU A 656 24.14 25.34 -24.60
CA LEU A 656 23.25 24.24 -24.25
C LEU A 656 23.98 22.94 -23.92
N LEU A 657 25.32 22.96 -23.90
CA LEU A 657 26.18 21.77 -23.78
C LEU A 657 27.07 21.79 -22.53
N LEU A 658 26.79 22.67 -21.58
CA LEU A 658 27.59 22.77 -20.36
C LEU A 658 27.30 21.59 -19.41
N THR A 659 28.35 21.07 -18.80
CA THR A 659 28.30 20.03 -17.76
C THR A 659 28.07 20.68 -16.40
N ASP A 660 27.85 19.88 -15.36
CA ASP A 660 27.65 20.36 -13.99
C ASP A 660 28.94 20.71 -13.24
N ASP A 661 30.11 20.43 -13.83
CA ASP A 661 31.43 20.87 -13.35
C ASP A 661 31.42 22.33 -12.87
N VAL A 662 31.86 22.53 -11.64
CA VAL A 662 31.92 23.84 -10.98
C VAL A 662 33.36 24.28 -10.84
N TYR A 663 33.80 25.04 -11.83
CA TYR A 663 35.09 25.73 -11.83
C TYR A 663 34.89 27.23 -11.66
N ILE A 664 35.66 27.83 -10.76
CA ILE A 664 35.71 29.28 -10.57
C ILE A 664 36.88 29.83 -11.38
N ASP A 665 36.62 30.84 -12.18
CA ASP A 665 37.67 31.71 -12.69
C ASP A 665 37.68 32.98 -11.83
N VAL A 666 38.79 33.22 -11.13
CA VAL A 666 38.97 34.37 -10.26
C VAL A 666 39.62 35.51 -11.03
N TRP A 667 38.91 36.62 -11.17
CA TRP A 667 39.35 37.78 -11.95
C TRP A 667 39.85 38.89 -11.03
N GLN A 668 41.16 39.14 -11.09
CA GLN A 668 41.79 40.23 -10.35
C GLN A 668 41.88 41.47 -11.24
N LEU A 669 40.92 42.39 -11.12
CA LEU A 669 41.02 43.70 -11.79
C LEU A 669 41.48 44.73 -10.77
N ASN A 670 42.64 45.31 -11.02
CA ASN A 670 43.12 46.46 -10.26
C ASN A 670 42.37 47.71 -10.74
N ASN A 671 41.53 48.29 -9.88
CA ASN A 671 40.80 49.52 -10.20
C ASN A 671 41.72 50.74 -10.45
N LYS A 672 43.01 50.66 -10.08
CA LYS A 672 44.04 51.65 -10.41
C LYS A 672 44.82 51.33 -11.71
N ALA A 673 44.54 50.22 -12.39
CA ALA A 673 45.17 49.92 -13.68
C ALA A 673 44.70 50.85 -14.81
N VAL A 674 43.55 51.52 -14.62
CA VAL A 674 42.98 52.47 -15.59
C VAL A 674 42.65 53.78 -14.87
N VAL A 675 43.70 54.49 -14.45
CA VAL A 675 43.57 55.87 -13.95
C VAL A 675 44.02 56.82 -15.06
N PRO A 676 43.10 57.53 -15.73
CA PRO A 676 43.49 58.51 -16.73
C PRO A 676 44.24 59.66 -16.05
N VAL A 677 45.30 60.16 -16.69
CA VAL A 677 46.16 61.26 -16.17
C VAL A 677 45.35 62.52 -15.82
N ARG A 678 44.19 62.71 -16.46
CA ARG A 678 43.20 63.74 -16.14
C ARG A 678 41.78 63.18 -16.38
N GLY A 679 41.10 62.69 -15.34
CA GLY A 679 39.70 62.25 -15.41
C GLY A 679 39.36 61.14 -14.41
N ILE A 680 38.10 60.72 -14.39
CA ILE A 680 37.63 59.53 -13.67
C ILE A 680 37.19 58.53 -14.75
N ALA A 681 37.71 57.30 -14.71
CA ALA A 681 37.22 56.23 -15.56
C ALA A 681 36.09 55.50 -14.82
N ASN A 682 34.84 55.79 -15.21
CA ASN A 682 33.66 55.03 -14.77
C ASN A 682 33.35 53.98 -15.85
N ASP A 683 32.96 52.77 -15.43
CA ASP A 683 32.50 51.68 -16.30
C ASP A 683 33.52 51.17 -17.35
N VAL A 684 34.79 51.06 -16.95
CA VAL A 684 35.84 50.45 -17.78
C VAL A 684 35.46 49.01 -18.12
N THR A 685 35.04 48.80 -19.36
CA THR A 685 34.68 47.48 -19.87
C THR A 685 35.89 46.84 -20.55
N MET A 686 36.42 45.78 -19.94
CA MET A 686 37.46 44.96 -20.58
C MET A 686 36.79 43.94 -21.51
N LYS A 687 36.95 44.12 -22.82
CA LYS A 687 36.54 43.10 -23.80
C LYS A 687 37.63 42.03 -23.88
N ILE A 688 37.44 40.93 -23.17
CA ILE A 688 38.25 39.74 -23.39
C ILE A 688 37.63 38.97 -24.55
N ASN A 689 38.34 38.95 -25.68
CA ASN A 689 38.03 38.06 -26.79
C ASN A 689 39.00 36.88 -26.70
N PRO A 690 38.65 35.76 -26.05
CA PRO A 690 39.51 34.58 -26.12
C PRO A 690 39.57 34.17 -27.59
N GLN A 691 40.70 34.39 -28.25
CA GLN A 691 40.95 33.73 -29.52
C GLN A 691 41.03 32.24 -29.25
N THR A 692 40.26 31.50 -30.06
CA THR A 692 40.05 30.05 -30.11
C THR A 692 41.25 29.20 -29.74
#